data_AF-A0A9P8S3H8-F1
#
_entry.id   AF-A0A9P8S3H8-F1
#
_cell.length_a   1.000
_cell.length_b   1.000
_cell.length_c   1.000
_cell.angle_alpha   90.00
_cell.angle_beta   90.00
_cell.angle_gamma   90.00
#
_symmetry.space_group_name_H-M   'P 1'
#
loop_
_entity.id
_entity.type
_entity.pdbx_description
1 polymer ?
#
loop_
_entity_poly.entity_id
_entity_poly.type
_entity_poly.pdbx_seq_one_letter_code
_entity_poly.pdbx_strand_id
1 'polypeptide(L)'
;MATPKDIHTEALVVSKPGGDFVMQPIILDEVRSDEVLVEMKYSGICHTDILFQTAKIPNMEYPAIFGHEGAGVIRALGSHVKDKSLRVGDSVLLSFNSCGKCKHCLAGSPSCCHAHFPINAGLVRVSDGSTPARFAEGGTPIRSQCFGQSSFSRLSIVTENSVVKCPYPDSLSYYAPLGCGFQTGAGTVLNVLKPDKTNSVVIFGMGSVGIAALMAAAYLQVKQLVAVDIVDEKLALAKEFGATVINPTKIGDEGIGAVVKRLTEGGADYAIDCTGSLPVIESLFTCLGLKGTAVSVGVPPPNSEIRINPQTFLMQNTSYIGVLEGESNPQKFVPQLMELHQQGHFPIEKLCKVYSVKDFDTAIRDLREGKTAPRLGLGPDRPGRPPESITLTLLENQGVVTKFQYSFLAPRLQLPLRIHTWLSTNSYTFIDHETAQMPEASGIKRPRNQSDETGKRRAPYALRACDTCRRRKVKCDGSQPCAACTGRHDACCYSGDLGFFMPTPAAHVQSRQADAAASTNPEHASIIEIMSSFQSQLDDLASRLQSASQGRTSQPAAADARRRENGHAGVSTASASHAVPNSTAHAPPVATQGFCGPTSPDYSLNVAQMKLRQTSLLTTESNGQQLQLASIDNDVASHREHGADNAGMGGRELGDQFRLLQFRSLFDSQEAMRLLSVYQEVIGEFHPVIDINGLMAQAQRWYAEDNSPWSLSPEGGGTSVDQDLVILNLALAIALRAESTSSVSEVERYITENCQGAANARITAPVSSVKQVTIALLSGWHYLFHDAPRSAWRMCGIAGHMLMELGYHNGHVLKQALDNETQTAEVYSIICSVIILDRQWSASTGLPTHFKTSSFDPLPKDLVKNPYLKAMLAFIIISDKFGEPIFKAAKGESYLDEDAFEVMNIQIDQWRKKAVGDVSLAQLGSSLANPSMRPPSWVILLSLRAESARSLLLKPCFFLNTDIEDGKKYLPPAIELVYNMVNTLYLLDSSTNIYRTQHPFYQHLLASACALAFLVVAFIEQNKSLLLATLPANLTDWLSRSLQMAVALATNYAHISRASGRLLQRLSEMRGILVNLGLLKGQDGQDKVFPNGNEDGPSAANTAKMSQRKRISTSALPDQFSPSFANFPVAAAYGAGLGSVPGTDMPSGWAESIWAHWPFCDDDNLFLENQT
;
A
#
# COMPACT_ATOMS: atom_id res chain seq x y z
N MET A 1 32.51 1.93 -28.76
CA MET A 1 32.60 1.05 -29.95
C MET A 1 31.22 1.01 -30.59
N ALA A 2 31.12 0.79 -31.90
CA ALA A 2 29.82 0.54 -32.51
C ALA A 2 29.27 -0.82 -32.04
N THR A 3 27.96 -0.90 -31.86
CA THR A 3 27.24 -2.15 -31.55
C THR A 3 27.27 -3.08 -32.76
N PRO A 4 27.43 -4.41 -32.58
CA PRO A 4 27.33 -5.36 -33.68
C PRO A 4 25.94 -5.29 -34.33
N LYS A 5 25.90 -5.36 -35.66
CA LYS A 5 24.70 -5.43 -36.49
C LYS A 5 24.68 -6.73 -37.27
N ASP A 6 23.49 -7.18 -37.65
CA ASP A 6 23.26 -8.36 -38.49
C ASP A 6 24.07 -9.59 -38.03
N ILE A 7 23.85 -9.94 -36.77
CA ILE A 7 24.66 -10.91 -36.03
C ILE A 7 24.21 -12.32 -36.43
N HIS A 8 24.90 -12.91 -37.41
CA HIS A 8 24.70 -14.30 -37.82
C HIS A 8 24.97 -15.26 -36.65
N THR A 9 24.02 -16.14 -36.38
CA THR A 9 24.08 -17.18 -35.33
C THR A 9 23.14 -18.33 -35.70
N GLU A 10 23.05 -19.35 -34.85
CA GLU A 10 22.09 -20.44 -34.99
C GLU A 10 21.27 -20.59 -33.70
N ALA A 11 20.01 -20.99 -33.83
CA ALA A 11 19.08 -21.22 -32.72
C ALA A 11 18.18 -22.44 -32.94
N LEU A 12 17.73 -23.06 -31.85
CA LEU A 12 16.64 -24.03 -31.88
C LEU A 12 15.31 -23.26 -32.01
N VAL A 13 14.74 -23.31 -33.20
CA VAL A 13 13.48 -22.66 -33.54
C VAL A 13 12.36 -23.70 -33.55
N VAL A 14 11.24 -23.38 -32.90
CA VAL A 14 9.98 -24.12 -33.06
C VAL A 14 9.13 -23.38 -34.09
N SER A 15 8.75 -24.05 -35.18
CA SER A 15 8.10 -23.41 -36.33
C SER A 15 6.59 -23.26 -36.21
N LYS A 16 5.94 -24.02 -35.32
CA LYS A 16 4.48 -24.06 -35.10
C LYS A 16 4.15 -24.68 -33.73
N PRO A 17 2.93 -24.49 -33.19
CA PRO A 17 2.44 -25.22 -32.02
C PRO A 17 2.71 -26.74 -32.11
N GLY A 18 3.36 -27.28 -31.07
CA GLY A 18 3.72 -28.70 -30.96
C GLY A 18 4.81 -29.18 -31.93
N GLY A 19 5.42 -28.29 -32.71
CA GLY A 19 6.52 -28.63 -33.62
C GLY A 19 7.83 -28.91 -32.89
N ASP A 20 8.74 -29.61 -33.55
CA ASP A 20 10.06 -29.95 -33.02
C ASP A 20 10.98 -28.72 -32.92
N PHE A 21 12.02 -28.83 -32.09
CA PHE A 21 13.04 -27.81 -31.91
C PHE A 21 14.14 -27.99 -32.96
N VAL A 22 14.05 -27.28 -34.08
CA VAL A 22 14.98 -27.44 -35.21
C VAL A 22 16.11 -26.40 -35.12
N MET A 23 17.36 -26.83 -35.20
CA MET A 23 18.49 -25.91 -35.31
C MET A 23 18.49 -25.22 -36.68
N GLN A 24 18.34 -23.89 -36.69
CA GLN A 24 18.26 -23.10 -37.91
C GLN A 24 19.22 -21.89 -37.87
N PRO A 25 19.80 -21.48 -39.02
CA PRO A 25 20.59 -20.27 -39.12
C PRO A 25 19.67 -19.03 -39.05
N ILE A 26 20.02 -18.11 -38.16
CA ILE A 26 19.28 -16.87 -37.92
C ILE A 26 20.22 -15.66 -37.98
N ILE A 27 19.63 -14.49 -38.11
CA ILE A 27 20.31 -13.20 -37.94
C ILE A 27 19.65 -12.51 -36.76
N LEU A 28 20.47 -11.96 -35.84
CA LEU A 28 19.98 -11.02 -34.84
C LEU A 28 20.17 -9.58 -35.32
N ASP A 29 19.25 -8.72 -34.90
CA ASP A 29 19.33 -7.27 -35.10
C ASP A 29 20.56 -6.64 -34.41
N GLU A 30 20.70 -5.32 -34.57
CA GLU A 30 21.58 -4.54 -33.70
C GLU A 30 21.16 -4.62 -32.23
N VAL A 31 22.15 -4.77 -31.35
CA VAL A 31 22.00 -4.70 -29.89
C VAL A 31 21.58 -3.30 -29.48
N ARG A 32 20.40 -3.13 -28.90
CA ARG A 32 19.89 -1.80 -28.49
C ARG A 32 20.63 -1.26 -27.26
N SER A 33 20.41 0.01 -26.98
CA SER A 33 21.14 0.74 -25.94
C SER A 33 20.96 0.18 -24.52
N ASP A 34 19.86 -0.51 -24.24
CA ASP A 34 19.48 -1.12 -22.97
C ASP A 34 19.54 -2.66 -22.99
N GLU A 35 20.10 -3.24 -24.06
CA GLU A 35 20.25 -4.68 -24.25
C GLU A 35 21.70 -5.15 -24.03
N VAL A 36 21.84 -6.45 -23.78
CA VAL A 36 23.11 -7.16 -23.63
C VAL A 36 23.16 -8.29 -24.66
N LEU A 37 24.27 -8.42 -25.38
CA LEU A 37 24.51 -9.59 -26.23
C LEU A 37 25.35 -10.61 -25.46
N VAL A 38 24.83 -11.83 -25.31
CA VAL A 38 25.49 -12.91 -24.58
C VAL A 38 25.69 -14.11 -25.49
N GLU A 39 26.92 -14.65 -25.52
CA GLU A 39 27.22 -15.94 -26.13
C GLU A 39 26.82 -17.05 -25.15
N MET A 40 25.82 -17.86 -25.50
CA MET A 40 25.39 -18.97 -24.65
C MET A 40 26.46 -20.07 -24.65
N LYS A 41 26.86 -20.47 -23.45
CA LYS A 41 27.70 -21.67 -23.24
C LYS A 41 26.82 -22.85 -22.87
N TYR A 42 25.84 -22.61 -22.00
CA TYR A 42 24.86 -23.59 -21.58
C TYR A 42 23.46 -22.98 -21.49
N SER A 43 22.43 -23.80 -21.57
CA SER A 43 21.08 -23.46 -21.10
C SER A 43 20.48 -24.68 -20.41
N GLY A 44 19.80 -24.49 -19.27
CA GLY A 44 18.94 -25.52 -18.69
C GLY A 44 17.73 -25.78 -19.59
N ILE A 45 17.21 -27.02 -19.56
CA ILE A 45 15.98 -27.39 -20.28
C ILE A 45 14.91 -27.70 -19.23
N CYS A 46 13.85 -26.90 -19.20
CA CYS A 46 12.81 -26.98 -18.17
C CYS A 46 11.46 -27.35 -18.78
N HIS A 47 10.55 -27.93 -18.00
CA HIS A 47 9.22 -28.33 -18.47
C HIS A 47 8.40 -27.14 -19.01
N THR A 48 8.67 -25.92 -18.53
CA THR A 48 8.09 -24.67 -19.06
C THR A 48 8.41 -24.46 -20.54
N ASP A 49 9.58 -24.88 -21.05
CA ASP A 49 9.90 -24.80 -22.49
C ASP A 49 9.01 -25.75 -23.33
N ILE A 50 8.55 -26.86 -22.74
CA ILE A 50 7.61 -27.80 -23.37
C ILE A 50 6.16 -27.27 -23.29
N LEU A 51 5.80 -26.58 -22.20
CA LEU A 51 4.52 -25.88 -22.08
C LEU A 51 4.40 -24.75 -23.11
N PHE A 52 5.50 -24.00 -23.34
CA PHE A 52 5.59 -23.06 -24.45
C PHE A 52 5.50 -23.79 -25.80
N GLN A 53 6.37 -24.77 -26.10
CA GLN A 53 6.39 -25.55 -27.35
C GLN A 53 4.99 -26.04 -27.76
N THR A 54 4.20 -26.52 -26.81
CA THR A 54 2.85 -27.08 -27.06
C THR A 54 1.74 -26.03 -27.20
N ALA A 55 2.09 -24.73 -27.20
CA ALA A 55 1.18 -23.58 -27.31
C ALA A 55 -0.01 -23.63 -26.35
N LYS A 56 0.17 -24.19 -25.14
CA LYS A 56 -0.85 -24.24 -24.09
C LYS A 56 -1.08 -22.88 -23.40
N ILE A 57 -0.45 -21.82 -23.90
CA ILE A 57 -0.61 -20.45 -23.45
C ILE A 57 -1.34 -19.66 -24.55
N PRO A 58 -2.45 -18.97 -24.23
CA PRO A 58 -3.21 -18.20 -25.21
C PRO A 58 -2.35 -17.17 -25.97
N ASN A 59 -2.65 -16.98 -27.25
CA ASN A 59 -2.05 -15.97 -28.12
C ASN A 59 -0.53 -16.07 -28.34
N MET A 60 0.07 -17.26 -28.11
CA MET A 60 1.49 -17.49 -28.40
C MET A 60 1.75 -17.68 -29.90
N GLU A 61 2.59 -16.81 -30.47
CA GLU A 61 2.93 -16.79 -31.89
C GLU A 61 4.19 -17.60 -32.25
N TYR A 62 4.28 -18.00 -33.53
CA TYR A 62 5.34 -18.84 -34.10
C TYR A 62 5.75 -18.31 -35.49
N PRO A 63 6.99 -18.53 -35.98
CA PRO A 63 8.07 -19.31 -35.36
C PRO A 63 8.67 -18.64 -34.12
N ALA A 64 9.21 -19.42 -33.18
CA ALA A 64 9.67 -18.95 -31.87
C ALA A 64 10.98 -19.62 -31.37
N ILE A 65 11.75 -18.90 -30.54
CA ILE A 65 12.94 -19.41 -29.83
C ILE A 65 12.70 -19.36 -28.32
N PHE A 66 12.81 -20.51 -27.65
CA PHE A 66 12.60 -20.66 -26.20
C PHE A 66 13.94 -20.76 -25.42
N GLY A 67 13.95 -21.40 -24.26
CA GLY A 67 15.07 -21.44 -23.33
C GLY A 67 15.05 -20.26 -22.36
N HIS A 68 15.05 -20.55 -21.06
CA HIS A 68 14.93 -19.56 -19.98
C HIS A 68 15.88 -19.80 -18.78
N GLU A 69 16.85 -20.71 -18.91
CA GLU A 69 17.87 -21.01 -17.90
C GLU A 69 19.28 -20.84 -18.47
N GLY A 70 19.55 -19.70 -19.13
CA GLY A 70 20.80 -19.46 -19.86
C GLY A 70 22.03 -19.21 -18.98
N ALA A 71 23.20 -19.65 -19.44
CA ALA A 71 24.50 -19.36 -18.86
C ALA A 71 25.54 -19.10 -19.96
N GLY A 72 26.25 -17.97 -19.90
CA GLY A 72 27.01 -17.48 -21.04
C GLY A 72 28.08 -16.44 -20.71
N VAL A 73 28.59 -15.78 -21.76
CA VAL A 73 29.61 -14.74 -21.66
C VAL A 73 29.20 -13.51 -22.45
N ILE A 74 29.28 -12.32 -21.86
CA ILE A 74 28.92 -11.06 -22.53
C ILE A 74 29.84 -10.80 -23.73
N ARG A 75 29.23 -10.41 -24.86
CA ARG A 75 29.90 -10.05 -26.13
C ARG A 75 29.71 -8.59 -26.52
N ALA A 76 28.56 -8.00 -26.18
CA ALA A 76 28.33 -6.56 -26.33
C ALA A 76 27.40 -6.04 -25.22
N LEU A 77 27.49 -4.74 -24.94
CA LEU A 77 26.66 -4.01 -23.99
C LEU A 77 26.13 -2.75 -24.70
N GLY A 78 24.83 -2.49 -24.58
CA GLY A 78 24.25 -1.22 -24.98
C GLY A 78 24.76 -0.04 -24.14
N SER A 79 24.72 1.17 -24.69
CA SER A 79 25.26 2.39 -24.06
C SER A 79 24.54 2.82 -22.77
N HIS A 80 23.29 2.41 -22.59
CA HIS A 80 22.41 2.76 -21.48
C HIS A 80 22.22 1.64 -20.45
N VAL A 81 22.84 0.46 -20.62
CA VAL A 81 22.90 -0.60 -19.59
C VAL A 81 23.38 0.02 -18.27
N LYS A 82 22.56 -0.08 -17.22
CA LYS A 82 22.69 0.71 -15.99
C LYS A 82 23.68 0.10 -15.01
N ASP A 83 23.71 -1.23 -14.89
CA ASP A 83 24.67 -1.93 -14.04
C ASP A 83 26.10 -1.72 -14.54
N LYS A 84 26.82 -0.84 -13.85
CA LYS A 84 28.21 -0.55 -14.12
C LYS A 84 29.17 -1.61 -13.54
N SER A 85 28.67 -2.76 -13.07
CA SER A 85 29.47 -3.96 -12.78
C SER A 85 29.74 -4.83 -14.03
N LEU A 86 28.85 -4.80 -15.03
CA LEU A 86 28.91 -5.66 -16.23
C LEU A 86 29.93 -5.19 -17.28
N ARG A 87 30.67 -6.11 -17.88
CA ARG A 87 31.71 -5.89 -18.91
C ARG A 87 31.63 -6.95 -20.00
N VAL A 88 32.03 -6.58 -21.21
CA VAL A 88 32.29 -7.57 -22.27
C VAL A 88 33.39 -8.52 -21.80
N GLY A 89 33.14 -9.83 -21.89
CA GLY A 89 34.00 -10.87 -21.34
C GLY A 89 33.56 -11.41 -19.97
N ASP A 90 32.64 -10.75 -19.25
CA ASP A 90 32.07 -11.32 -18.00
C ASP A 90 31.26 -12.59 -18.28
N SER A 91 31.38 -13.56 -17.38
CA SER A 91 30.46 -14.70 -17.28
C SER A 91 29.16 -14.29 -16.58
N VAL A 92 28.03 -14.80 -17.08
CA VAL A 92 26.69 -14.44 -16.60
C VAL A 92 25.73 -15.64 -16.59
N LEU A 93 24.73 -15.55 -15.72
CA LEU A 93 23.54 -16.39 -15.69
C LEU A 93 22.33 -15.54 -16.09
N LEU A 94 21.32 -16.15 -16.70
CA LEU A 94 20.12 -15.47 -17.17
C LEU A 94 18.88 -15.98 -16.42
N SER A 95 18.17 -15.05 -15.80
CA SER A 95 16.97 -15.27 -15.00
C SER A 95 15.72 -14.78 -15.75
N PHE A 96 14.54 -14.88 -15.13
CA PHE A 96 13.37 -14.10 -15.51
C PHE A 96 13.63 -12.59 -15.54
N ASN A 97 12.89 -11.89 -16.41
CA ASN A 97 12.94 -10.45 -16.62
C ASN A 97 11.79 -9.73 -15.87
N SER A 98 11.97 -8.43 -15.61
CA SER A 98 10.97 -7.58 -14.96
C SER A 98 11.02 -6.14 -15.48
N CYS A 99 10.01 -5.32 -15.20
CA CYS A 99 9.94 -3.95 -15.73
C CYS A 99 10.89 -2.95 -15.05
N GLY A 100 11.50 -3.31 -13.92
CA GLY A 100 12.39 -2.44 -13.12
C GLY A 100 11.76 -1.17 -12.52
N LYS A 101 10.47 -0.88 -12.79
CA LYS A 101 9.84 0.44 -12.53
C LYS A 101 8.49 0.44 -11.82
N CYS A 102 7.82 -0.71 -11.63
CA CYS A 102 6.57 -0.77 -10.87
C CYS A 102 6.83 -0.83 -9.36
N LYS A 103 5.78 -0.63 -8.54
CA LYS A 103 5.86 -0.61 -7.07
C LYS A 103 6.61 -1.83 -6.48
N HIS A 104 6.39 -3.03 -7.02
CA HIS A 104 7.05 -4.25 -6.54
C HIS A 104 8.52 -4.34 -6.97
N CYS A 105 8.86 -3.97 -8.22
CA CYS A 105 10.25 -3.91 -8.68
C CYS A 105 11.06 -2.90 -7.86
N LEU A 106 10.49 -1.72 -7.57
CA LEU A 106 11.11 -0.68 -6.76
C LEU A 106 11.21 -1.04 -5.27
N ALA A 107 10.27 -1.84 -4.75
CA ALA A 107 10.34 -2.43 -3.41
C ALA A 107 11.35 -3.61 -3.32
N GLY A 108 11.82 -4.12 -4.46
CA GLY A 108 12.81 -5.20 -4.53
C GLY A 108 12.27 -6.61 -4.74
N SER A 109 10.96 -6.79 -5.01
CA SER A 109 10.35 -8.08 -5.43
C SER A 109 10.04 -8.04 -6.94
N PRO A 110 11.01 -8.33 -7.84
CA PRO A 110 10.80 -8.27 -9.29
C PRO A 110 9.93 -9.43 -9.82
N SER A 111 9.86 -10.54 -9.08
CA SER A 111 8.89 -11.64 -9.27
C SER A 111 7.47 -11.10 -9.42
N CYS A 112 7.02 -10.28 -8.46
CA CYS A 112 5.71 -9.61 -8.41
C CYS A 112 5.56 -8.41 -9.37
N CYS A 113 6.28 -8.39 -10.49
CA CYS A 113 6.15 -7.36 -11.51
C CYS A 113 4.71 -7.35 -12.10
N HIS A 114 4.05 -6.19 -12.15
CA HIS A 114 2.71 -6.06 -12.77
C HIS A 114 2.68 -6.53 -14.23
N ALA A 115 3.82 -6.46 -14.91
CA ALA A 115 4.00 -6.88 -16.30
C ALA A 115 4.80 -8.19 -16.42
N HIS A 116 4.90 -9.01 -15.36
CA HIS A 116 5.68 -10.25 -15.37
C HIS A 116 5.32 -11.14 -16.57
N PHE A 117 4.03 -11.46 -16.73
CA PHE A 117 3.57 -12.36 -17.79
C PHE A 117 3.86 -11.83 -19.21
N PRO A 118 3.46 -10.62 -19.63
CA PRO A 118 3.78 -10.12 -20.96
C PRO A 118 5.28 -9.90 -21.21
N ILE A 119 6.09 -9.67 -20.16
CA ILE A 119 7.55 -9.54 -20.27
C ILE A 119 8.25 -10.90 -20.47
N ASN A 120 7.77 -11.97 -19.84
CA ASN A 120 8.44 -13.27 -19.85
C ASN A 120 7.82 -14.28 -20.86
N ALA A 121 6.52 -14.20 -21.13
CA ALA A 121 5.82 -15.09 -22.05
C ALA A 121 5.36 -14.42 -23.37
N GLY A 122 5.53 -13.10 -23.53
CA GLY A 122 5.06 -12.36 -24.71
C GLY A 122 5.91 -12.52 -25.98
N LEU A 123 7.12 -13.09 -25.88
CA LEU A 123 8.04 -13.36 -27.00
C LEU A 123 8.29 -12.15 -27.94
N VAL A 124 8.34 -10.94 -27.35
CA VAL A 124 8.67 -9.68 -28.01
C VAL A 124 9.43 -8.73 -27.09
N ARG A 125 10.09 -7.72 -27.68
CA ARG A 125 10.54 -6.51 -26.99
C ARG A 125 9.30 -5.69 -26.57
N VAL A 126 9.00 -5.67 -25.28
CA VAL A 126 7.82 -4.96 -24.72
C VAL A 126 7.86 -3.42 -24.93
N SER A 127 8.97 -2.87 -25.41
CA SER A 127 9.08 -1.46 -25.84
C SER A 127 8.26 -1.11 -27.08
N ASP A 128 8.12 -2.04 -28.03
CA ASP A 128 7.60 -1.75 -29.38
C ASP A 128 6.97 -2.96 -30.11
N GLY A 129 6.92 -4.15 -29.48
CA GLY A 129 6.36 -5.37 -30.09
C GLY A 129 7.26 -6.04 -31.13
N SER A 130 8.47 -5.51 -31.37
CA SER A 130 9.45 -6.12 -32.28
C SER A 130 10.12 -7.36 -31.67
N THR A 131 10.82 -8.15 -32.49
CA THR A 131 11.65 -9.27 -32.02
C THR A 131 13.07 -9.12 -32.58
N PRO A 132 14.13 -9.38 -31.78
CA PRO A 132 15.52 -9.26 -32.24
C PRO A 132 15.97 -10.32 -33.26
N ALA A 133 15.16 -11.34 -33.57
CA ALA A 133 15.58 -12.49 -34.37
C ALA A 133 14.76 -12.64 -35.67
N ARG A 134 15.44 -13.08 -36.73
CA ARG A 134 14.83 -13.42 -38.03
C ARG A 134 15.60 -14.55 -38.73
N PHE A 135 14.97 -15.31 -39.62
CA PHE A 135 15.69 -16.33 -40.39
C PHE A 135 16.78 -15.70 -41.27
N ALA A 136 17.92 -16.37 -41.40
CA ALA A 136 18.99 -15.91 -42.29
C ALA A 136 18.60 -16.02 -43.77
N GLU A 137 17.75 -17.00 -44.10
CA GLU A 137 17.09 -17.13 -45.39
C GLU A 137 15.72 -16.44 -45.34
N GLY A 138 15.36 -15.68 -46.38
CA GLY A 138 14.07 -14.98 -46.49
C GLY A 138 13.84 -13.79 -45.53
N GLY A 139 14.58 -13.69 -44.42
CA GLY A 139 14.50 -12.57 -43.47
C GLY A 139 13.24 -12.52 -42.61
N THR A 140 12.41 -13.58 -42.60
CA THR A 140 11.16 -13.63 -41.84
C THR A 140 11.41 -13.54 -40.32
N PRO A 141 10.70 -12.68 -39.57
CA PRO A 141 10.86 -12.56 -38.12
C PRO A 141 10.57 -13.86 -37.35
N ILE A 142 11.28 -14.04 -36.23
CA ILE A 142 11.12 -15.17 -35.31
C ILE A 142 10.88 -14.60 -33.90
N ARG A 143 9.80 -14.98 -33.24
CA ARG A 143 9.45 -14.52 -31.89
C ARG A 143 10.50 -14.99 -30.86
N SER A 144 10.92 -14.10 -29.97
CA SER A 144 12.02 -14.32 -29.02
C SER A 144 11.94 -13.31 -27.86
N GLN A 145 12.84 -13.34 -26.87
CA GLN A 145 12.62 -12.76 -25.52
C GLN A 145 11.74 -13.65 -24.62
N CYS A 146 11.79 -14.98 -24.82
CA CYS A 146 11.36 -15.95 -23.80
C CYS A 146 12.11 -15.63 -22.49
N PHE A 147 11.38 -15.29 -21.42
CA PHE A 147 11.93 -14.79 -20.15
C PHE A 147 12.90 -13.59 -20.28
N GLY A 148 12.79 -12.78 -21.35
CA GLY A 148 13.74 -11.72 -21.68
C GLY A 148 15.13 -12.24 -22.08
N GLN A 149 15.25 -13.49 -22.53
CA GLN A 149 16.51 -14.12 -22.91
C GLN A 149 16.47 -14.98 -24.20
N SER A 150 15.51 -15.90 -24.37
CA SER A 150 15.53 -16.93 -25.44
C SER A 150 16.91 -17.62 -25.57
N SER A 151 17.30 -18.37 -24.53
CA SER A 151 18.65 -18.93 -24.39
C SER A 151 18.89 -20.25 -25.16
N PHE A 152 17.95 -20.73 -25.98
CA PHE A 152 18.20 -21.80 -26.96
C PHE A 152 18.79 -21.28 -28.30
N SER A 153 19.66 -20.25 -28.23
CA SER A 153 20.45 -19.72 -29.34
C SER A 153 21.92 -19.61 -28.95
N ARG A 154 22.84 -19.77 -29.89
CA ARG A 154 24.30 -19.64 -29.61
C ARG A 154 24.71 -18.22 -29.20
N LEU A 155 23.97 -17.22 -29.68
CA LEU A 155 24.02 -15.84 -29.25
C LEU A 155 22.59 -15.37 -28.99
N SER A 156 22.36 -14.65 -27.89
CA SER A 156 21.07 -14.04 -27.59
C SER A 156 21.25 -12.57 -27.24
N ILE A 157 20.36 -11.73 -27.77
CA ILE A 157 20.11 -10.37 -27.30
C ILE A 157 19.14 -10.49 -26.12
N VAL A 158 19.53 -9.99 -24.96
CA VAL A 158 18.80 -10.16 -23.69
C VAL A 158 18.68 -8.82 -22.98
N THR A 159 17.65 -8.67 -22.15
CA THR A 159 17.42 -7.46 -21.37
C THR A 159 18.35 -7.38 -20.15
N GLU A 160 18.84 -6.20 -19.79
CA GLU A 160 19.70 -6.01 -18.61
C GLU A 160 19.15 -6.67 -17.33
N ASN A 161 17.84 -6.54 -17.05
CA ASN A 161 17.26 -6.97 -15.78
C ASN A 161 17.32 -8.50 -15.54
N SER A 162 17.42 -9.32 -16.61
CA SER A 162 17.57 -10.78 -16.51
C SER A 162 19.03 -11.23 -16.34
N VAL A 163 20.02 -10.36 -16.56
CA VAL A 163 21.46 -10.70 -16.53
C VAL A 163 22.00 -10.65 -15.10
N VAL A 164 22.40 -11.79 -14.56
CA VAL A 164 23.09 -11.90 -13.25
C VAL A 164 24.57 -12.21 -13.47
N LYS A 165 25.47 -11.42 -12.86
CA LYS A 165 26.92 -11.62 -12.98
C LYS A 165 27.39 -12.89 -12.23
N CYS A 166 28.17 -13.73 -12.91
CA CYS A 166 28.74 -14.95 -12.37
C CYS A 166 30.26 -14.84 -12.22
N PRO A 167 30.82 -14.85 -10.99
CA PRO A 167 32.28 -14.84 -10.79
C PRO A 167 32.94 -16.22 -10.92
N TYR A 168 32.17 -17.28 -11.21
CA TYR A 168 32.61 -18.67 -11.25
C TYR A 168 32.48 -19.26 -12.67
N PRO A 169 33.38 -18.92 -13.62
CA PRO A 169 33.25 -19.30 -15.03
C PRO A 169 33.22 -20.83 -15.26
N ASP A 170 34.00 -21.58 -14.49
CA ASP A 170 34.06 -23.05 -14.58
C ASP A 170 32.77 -23.73 -14.05
N SER A 171 31.95 -23.01 -13.27
CA SER A 171 30.68 -23.48 -12.72
C SER A 171 29.46 -23.24 -13.63
N LEU A 172 29.60 -22.47 -14.71
CA LEU A 172 28.48 -22.13 -15.61
C LEU A 172 27.68 -23.34 -16.10
N SER A 173 28.36 -24.49 -16.28
CA SER A 173 27.79 -25.74 -16.75
C SER A 173 26.70 -26.35 -15.85
N TYR A 174 26.68 -26.02 -14.55
CA TYR A 174 25.68 -26.47 -13.58
C TYR A 174 24.93 -25.33 -12.88
N TYR A 175 25.38 -24.08 -13.02
CA TYR A 175 24.71 -22.89 -12.51
C TYR A 175 23.55 -22.38 -13.38
N ALA A 176 23.42 -22.81 -14.64
CA ALA A 176 22.37 -22.35 -15.55
C ALA A 176 20.93 -22.42 -14.95
N PRO A 177 20.51 -23.53 -14.29
CA PRO A 177 19.18 -23.64 -13.68
C PRO A 177 18.95 -22.81 -12.40
N LEU A 178 19.95 -22.06 -11.93
CA LEU A 178 19.74 -21.04 -10.90
C LEU A 178 18.83 -19.90 -11.41
N GLY A 179 18.73 -19.70 -12.73
CA GLY A 179 17.90 -18.66 -13.35
C GLY A 179 16.38 -18.89 -13.30
N CYS A 180 15.90 -20.10 -12.98
CA CYS A 180 14.47 -20.39 -12.82
C CYS A 180 14.23 -21.49 -11.77
N GLY A 181 14.42 -22.77 -12.13
CA GLY A 181 13.94 -23.90 -11.34
C GLY A 181 14.53 -23.96 -9.93
N PHE A 182 15.85 -23.75 -9.79
CA PHE A 182 16.49 -23.81 -8.47
C PHE A 182 16.20 -22.58 -7.60
N GLN A 183 16.12 -21.35 -8.16
CA GLN A 183 15.71 -20.19 -7.36
C GLN A 183 14.24 -20.25 -6.95
N THR A 184 13.38 -20.86 -7.78
CA THR A 184 11.96 -21.03 -7.47
C THR A 184 11.77 -21.91 -6.22
N GLY A 185 12.42 -23.08 -6.19
CA GLY A 185 12.36 -24.00 -5.06
C GLY A 185 13.00 -23.44 -3.80
N ALA A 186 14.27 -23.04 -3.90
CA ALA A 186 15.00 -22.52 -2.75
C ALA A 186 14.42 -21.20 -2.23
N GLY A 187 13.91 -20.33 -3.11
CA GLY A 187 13.31 -19.04 -2.75
C GLY A 187 11.97 -19.19 -2.03
N THR A 188 11.16 -20.18 -2.41
CA THR A 188 9.95 -20.52 -1.65
C THR A 188 10.29 -20.78 -0.18
N VAL A 189 11.35 -21.52 0.11
CA VAL A 189 11.77 -21.81 1.48
C VAL A 189 12.50 -20.62 2.14
N LEU A 190 13.50 -20.02 1.48
CA LEU A 190 14.38 -19.00 2.10
C LEU A 190 13.82 -17.58 2.07
N ASN A 191 13.00 -17.23 1.07
CA ASN A 191 12.42 -15.88 0.91
C ASN A 191 11.00 -15.81 1.46
N VAL A 192 10.15 -16.82 1.20
CA VAL A 192 8.72 -16.76 1.55
C VAL A 192 8.44 -17.40 2.91
N LEU A 193 8.65 -18.71 3.03
CA LEU A 193 8.20 -19.47 4.21
C LEU A 193 9.07 -19.26 5.45
N LYS A 194 10.40 -19.23 5.27
CA LYS A 194 11.41 -19.06 6.33
C LYS A 194 11.18 -19.95 7.58
N PRO A 195 11.00 -21.27 7.41
CA PRO A 195 10.80 -22.18 8.54
C PRO A 195 12.01 -22.18 9.48
N ASP A 196 11.77 -22.34 10.78
CA ASP A 196 12.81 -22.55 11.77
C ASP A 196 12.95 -24.03 12.17
N LYS A 197 13.81 -24.30 13.17
CA LYS A 197 14.15 -25.65 13.62
C LYS A 197 13.03 -26.39 14.37
N THR A 198 11.90 -25.74 14.61
CA THR A 198 10.69 -26.32 15.22
C THR A 198 9.69 -26.80 14.17
N ASN A 199 9.68 -26.19 12.98
CA ASN A 199 8.71 -26.48 11.92
C ASN A 199 8.99 -27.79 11.18
N SER A 200 7.93 -28.35 10.60
CA SER A 200 7.93 -29.48 9.69
C SER A 200 7.61 -29.05 8.25
N VAL A 201 8.37 -29.58 7.28
CA VAL A 201 8.26 -29.21 5.86
C VAL A 201 8.08 -30.47 5.01
N VAL A 202 7.03 -30.48 4.19
CA VAL A 202 6.69 -31.57 3.28
C VAL A 202 6.72 -31.05 1.84
N ILE A 203 7.42 -31.74 0.95
CA ILE A 203 7.66 -31.27 -0.42
C ILE A 203 7.26 -32.36 -1.40
N PHE A 204 6.33 -32.03 -2.29
CA PHE A 204 5.77 -32.93 -3.30
C PHE A 204 6.39 -32.65 -4.68
N GLY A 205 6.93 -33.70 -5.31
CA GLY A 205 7.62 -33.65 -6.60
C GLY A 205 9.09 -33.30 -6.47
N MET A 206 9.96 -34.31 -6.47
CA MET A 206 11.43 -34.18 -6.44
C MET A 206 12.02 -33.85 -7.82
N GLY A 207 11.37 -32.95 -8.56
CA GLY A 207 11.96 -32.28 -9.72
C GLY A 207 12.99 -31.22 -9.31
N SER A 208 13.52 -30.45 -10.28
CA SER A 208 14.51 -29.38 -10.03
C SER A 208 14.04 -28.37 -8.97
N VAL A 209 12.76 -27.99 -9.00
CA VAL A 209 12.15 -27.10 -8.01
C VAL A 209 12.10 -27.76 -6.62
N GLY A 210 11.52 -28.96 -6.51
CA GLY A 210 11.35 -29.62 -5.21
C GLY A 210 12.65 -30.02 -4.53
N ILE A 211 13.67 -30.46 -5.29
CA ILE A 211 14.99 -30.78 -4.72
C ILE A 211 15.74 -29.52 -4.26
N ALA A 212 15.53 -28.37 -4.92
CA ALA A 212 16.06 -27.08 -4.46
C ALA A 212 15.37 -26.59 -3.18
N ALA A 213 14.05 -26.77 -3.07
CA ALA A 213 13.32 -26.53 -1.83
C ALA A 213 13.79 -27.48 -0.71
N LEU A 214 14.06 -28.75 -1.03
CA LEU A 214 14.59 -29.75 -0.09
C LEU A 214 15.96 -29.35 0.47
N MET A 215 16.91 -28.97 -0.40
CA MET A 215 18.24 -28.51 0.03
C MET A 215 18.16 -27.25 0.87
N ALA A 216 17.27 -26.31 0.54
CA ALA A 216 17.06 -25.11 1.33
C ALA A 216 16.48 -25.41 2.74
N ALA A 217 15.52 -26.33 2.84
CA ALA A 217 14.96 -26.74 4.13
C ALA A 217 15.96 -27.55 4.98
N ALA A 218 16.77 -28.41 4.34
CA ALA A 218 17.86 -29.13 5.00
C ALA A 218 18.94 -28.18 5.53
N TYR A 219 19.30 -27.12 4.77
CA TYR A 219 20.21 -26.07 5.20
C TYR A 219 19.70 -25.31 6.44
N LEU A 220 18.39 -25.03 6.53
CA LEU A 220 17.78 -24.41 7.70
C LEU A 220 17.67 -25.34 8.93
N GLN A 221 17.81 -26.66 8.74
CA GLN A 221 17.71 -27.70 9.78
C GLN A 221 16.34 -27.71 10.48
N VAL A 222 15.27 -27.72 9.67
CA VAL A 222 13.87 -27.87 10.12
C VAL A 222 13.66 -29.17 10.91
N LYS A 223 12.70 -29.20 11.85
CA LYS A 223 12.45 -30.33 12.77
C LYS A 223 12.26 -31.66 12.04
N GLN A 224 11.44 -31.63 10.98
CA GLN A 224 11.09 -32.79 10.19
C GLN A 224 10.99 -32.39 8.71
N LEU A 225 11.79 -33.02 7.86
CA LEU A 225 11.78 -32.82 6.42
C LEU A 225 11.24 -34.07 5.72
N VAL A 226 10.24 -33.91 4.86
CA VAL A 226 9.59 -35.01 4.13
C VAL A 226 9.59 -34.75 2.63
N ALA A 227 10.09 -35.69 1.84
CA ALA A 227 10.01 -35.68 0.38
C ALA A 227 8.98 -36.69 -0.13
N VAL A 228 8.14 -36.28 -1.08
CA VAL A 228 7.09 -37.10 -1.68
C VAL A 228 7.24 -37.09 -3.21
N ASP A 229 7.42 -38.25 -3.82
CA ASP A 229 7.49 -38.45 -5.29
C ASP A 229 7.08 -39.90 -5.60
N ILE A 230 6.76 -40.21 -6.85
CA ILE A 230 6.44 -41.57 -7.29
C ILE A 230 7.68 -42.36 -7.76
N VAL A 231 8.78 -41.67 -8.04
CA VAL A 231 10.05 -42.23 -8.54
C VAL A 231 11.03 -42.47 -7.39
N ASP A 232 11.33 -43.73 -7.08
CA ASP A 232 12.15 -44.11 -5.93
C ASP A 232 13.60 -43.61 -6.04
N GLU A 233 14.15 -43.48 -7.24
CA GLU A 233 15.50 -42.99 -7.51
C GLU A 233 15.68 -41.53 -7.06
N LYS A 234 14.64 -40.71 -7.26
CA LYS A 234 14.62 -39.32 -6.77
C LYS A 234 14.47 -39.26 -5.26
N LEU A 235 13.71 -40.18 -4.67
CA LEU A 235 13.60 -40.31 -3.22
C LEU A 235 14.89 -40.82 -2.58
N ALA A 236 15.65 -41.69 -3.26
CA ALA A 236 16.96 -42.14 -2.78
C ALA A 236 17.93 -40.97 -2.66
N LEU A 237 17.95 -40.07 -3.65
CA LEU A 237 18.68 -38.81 -3.60
C LEU A 237 18.16 -37.87 -2.50
N ALA A 238 16.85 -37.76 -2.30
CA ALA A 238 16.27 -36.95 -1.23
C ALA A 238 16.72 -37.41 0.18
N LYS A 239 16.93 -38.71 0.39
CA LYS A 239 17.51 -39.25 1.65
C LYS A 239 18.93 -38.76 1.92
N GLU A 240 19.74 -38.46 0.91
CA GLU A 240 21.10 -37.93 1.11
C GLU A 240 21.09 -36.58 1.85
N PHE A 241 19.99 -35.82 1.73
CA PHE A 241 19.77 -34.54 2.42
C PHE A 241 19.07 -34.70 3.78
N GLY A 242 18.96 -35.92 4.31
CA GLY A 242 18.36 -36.21 5.61
C GLY A 242 16.83 -36.25 5.61
N ALA A 243 16.18 -36.19 4.46
CA ALA A 243 14.72 -36.22 4.38
C ALA A 243 14.16 -37.64 4.64
N THR A 244 13.08 -37.71 5.42
CA THR A 244 12.17 -38.86 5.38
C THR A 244 11.48 -38.86 4.03
N VAL A 245 11.21 -40.03 3.44
CA VAL A 245 10.64 -40.10 2.08
C VAL A 245 9.39 -40.98 2.02
N ILE A 246 8.44 -40.57 1.20
CA ILE A 246 7.19 -41.30 0.95
C ILE A 246 7.03 -41.50 -0.56
N ASN A 247 6.80 -42.74 -0.98
CA ASN A 247 6.28 -43.03 -2.31
C ASN A 247 4.76 -43.31 -2.19
N PRO A 248 3.87 -42.42 -2.67
CA PRO A 248 2.42 -42.61 -2.53
C PRO A 248 1.88 -43.89 -3.17
N THR A 249 2.62 -44.51 -4.10
CA THR A 249 2.22 -45.80 -4.70
C THR A 249 2.43 -47.01 -3.78
N LYS A 250 3.07 -46.82 -2.60
CA LYS A 250 3.51 -47.91 -1.71
C LYS A 250 2.95 -47.86 -0.29
N ILE A 251 2.08 -46.90 0.00
CA ILE A 251 1.46 -46.71 1.34
C ILE A 251 0.12 -47.44 1.51
N GLY A 252 -0.37 -48.10 0.46
CA GLY A 252 -1.68 -48.77 0.47
C GLY A 252 -2.82 -47.81 0.75
N ASP A 253 -3.87 -48.30 1.41
CA ASP A 253 -5.09 -47.56 1.69
C ASP A 253 -4.95 -46.50 2.80
N GLU A 254 -3.78 -46.35 3.43
CA GLU A 254 -3.56 -45.42 4.54
C GLU A 254 -3.69 -43.94 4.13
N GLY A 255 -3.36 -43.61 2.88
CA GLY A 255 -3.49 -42.27 2.33
C GLY A 255 -2.40 -41.29 2.81
N ILE A 256 -1.98 -40.38 1.90
CA ILE A 256 -0.79 -39.54 2.13
C ILE A 256 -0.92 -38.61 3.34
N GLY A 257 -2.11 -38.06 3.59
CA GLY A 257 -2.38 -37.18 4.73
C GLY A 257 -2.16 -37.85 6.09
N ALA A 258 -2.55 -39.12 6.25
CA ALA A 258 -2.35 -39.86 7.50
C ALA A 258 -0.87 -40.22 7.71
N VAL A 259 -0.17 -40.65 6.65
CA VAL A 259 1.27 -40.94 6.69
C VAL A 259 2.06 -39.70 7.09
N VAL A 260 1.76 -38.54 6.49
CA VAL A 260 2.40 -37.26 6.84
C VAL A 260 2.07 -36.86 8.27
N LYS A 261 0.80 -36.88 8.68
CA LYS A 261 0.37 -36.49 10.04
C LYS A 261 1.03 -37.32 11.13
N ARG A 262 1.27 -38.62 10.90
CA ARG A 262 2.08 -39.47 11.80
C ARG A 262 3.56 -39.04 11.84
N LEU A 263 4.16 -38.74 10.69
CA LEU A 263 5.57 -38.37 10.59
C LEU A 263 5.89 -36.97 11.15
N THR A 264 4.91 -36.06 11.16
CA THR A 264 5.09 -34.68 11.67
C THR A 264 4.34 -34.41 12.98
N GLU A 265 3.97 -35.45 13.73
CA GLU A 265 3.36 -35.36 15.08
C GLU A 265 2.02 -34.58 15.14
N GLY A 266 1.23 -34.57 14.06
CA GLY A 266 -0.11 -33.95 14.01
C GLY A 266 -0.48 -33.31 12.67
N GLY A 267 0.52 -33.05 11.82
CA GLY A 267 0.36 -32.44 10.50
C GLY A 267 1.49 -31.45 10.19
N ALA A 268 1.65 -31.09 8.93
CA ALA A 268 2.77 -30.26 8.49
C ALA A 268 2.53 -28.76 8.75
N ASP A 269 3.57 -28.03 9.17
CA ASP A 269 3.57 -26.57 9.19
C ASP A 269 3.55 -26.03 7.75
N TYR A 270 4.29 -26.68 6.85
CA TYR A 270 4.41 -26.29 5.44
C TYR A 270 4.29 -27.50 4.51
N ALA A 271 3.39 -27.44 3.54
CA ALA A 271 3.24 -28.45 2.49
C ALA A 271 3.35 -27.79 1.12
N ILE A 272 4.37 -28.16 0.34
CA ILE A 272 4.76 -27.49 -0.91
C ILE A 272 4.54 -28.40 -2.11
N ASP A 273 3.66 -28.01 -3.04
CA ASP A 273 3.56 -28.64 -4.36
C ASP A 273 4.58 -28.06 -5.34
N CYS A 274 5.42 -28.93 -5.89
CA CYS A 274 6.31 -28.66 -7.02
C CYS A 274 5.92 -29.48 -8.27
N THR A 275 4.70 -30.01 -8.35
CA THR A 275 4.22 -30.87 -9.47
C THR A 275 3.25 -30.20 -10.43
N GLY A 276 2.43 -29.24 -9.97
CA GLY A 276 1.31 -28.68 -10.72
C GLY A 276 0.11 -29.63 -10.84
N SER A 277 0.12 -30.77 -10.15
CA SER A 277 -0.91 -31.80 -10.25
C SER A 277 -2.06 -31.51 -9.28
N LEU A 278 -3.29 -31.35 -9.79
CA LEU A 278 -4.45 -30.97 -8.97
C LEU A 278 -4.69 -31.93 -7.77
N PRO A 279 -4.65 -33.27 -7.93
CA PRO A 279 -4.80 -34.18 -6.79
C PRO A 279 -3.68 -34.04 -5.75
N VAL A 280 -2.48 -33.60 -6.16
CA VAL A 280 -1.37 -33.32 -5.23
C VAL A 280 -1.64 -32.03 -4.46
N ILE A 281 -2.02 -30.95 -5.15
CA ILE A 281 -2.38 -29.66 -4.56
C ILE A 281 -3.54 -29.81 -3.56
N GLU A 282 -4.58 -30.58 -3.92
CA GLU A 282 -5.71 -30.92 -3.04
C GLU A 282 -5.25 -31.79 -1.86
N SER A 283 -4.29 -32.71 -2.06
CA SER A 283 -3.76 -33.54 -0.96
C SER A 283 -2.95 -32.74 0.08
N LEU A 284 -2.39 -31.57 -0.26
CA LEU A 284 -1.64 -30.73 0.67
C LEU A 284 -2.46 -30.43 1.93
N PHE A 285 -3.73 -30.05 1.75
CA PHE A 285 -4.66 -29.72 2.84
C PHE A 285 -4.89 -30.90 3.79
N THR A 286 -4.89 -32.14 3.28
CA THR A 286 -5.01 -33.34 4.13
C THR A 286 -3.78 -33.55 5.02
N CYS A 287 -2.63 -33.04 4.59
CA CYS A 287 -1.32 -33.21 5.23
C CYS A 287 -1.00 -32.14 6.29
N LEU A 288 -1.64 -30.96 6.23
CA LEU A 288 -1.36 -29.84 7.13
C LEU A 288 -1.76 -30.08 8.59
N GLY A 289 -1.04 -29.45 9.51
CA GLY A 289 -1.42 -29.27 10.92
C GLY A 289 -2.22 -27.97 11.13
N LEU A 290 -2.56 -27.68 12.39
CA LEU A 290 -3.21 -26.41 12.75
C LEU A 290 -2.30 -25.23 12.37
N LYS A 291 -2.87 -24.22 11.70
CA LYS A 291 -2.17 -23.06 11.11
C LYS A 291 -1.15 -23.40 10.02
N GLY A 292 -1.14 -24.64 9.51
CA GLY A 292 -0.27 -25.03 8.42
C GLY A 292 -0.53 -24.25 7.13
N THR A 293 0.49 -24.13 6.28
CA THR A 293 0.41 -23.44 4.99
C THR A 293 0.65 -24.39 3.82
N ALA A 294 -0.37 -24.54 2.95
CA ALA A 294 -0.24 -25.17 1.65
C ALA A 294 0.32 -24.17 0.63
N VAL A 295 1.25 -24.61 -0.20
CA VAL A 295 2.06 -23.74 -1.08
C VAL A 295 2.11 -24.33 -2.48
N SER A 296 1.52 -23.66 -3.46
CA SER A 296 1.61 -24.06 -4.87
C SER A 296 2.76 -23.34 -5.56
N VAL A 297 3.69 -24.12 -6.09
CA VAL A 297 4.88 -23.66 -6.84
C VAL A 297 4.90 -24.30 -8.23
N GLY A 298 4.41 -25.54 -8.37
CA GLY A 298 4.17 -26.16 -9.66
C GLY A 298 3.04 -25.45 -10.43
N VAL A 299 3.21 -25.33 -11.76
CA VAL A 299 2.23 -24.67 -12.64
C VAL A 299 1.13 -25.67 -13.04
N PRO A 300 -0.13 -25.47 -12.63
CA PRO A 300 -1.23 -26.36 -13.00
C PRO A 300 -1.69 -26.15 -14.45
N PRO A 301 -2.54 -27.04 -15.00
CA PRO A 301 -3.15 -26.84 -16.32
C PRO A 301 -3.91 -25.51 -16.42
N PRO A 302 -3.92 -24.84 -17.59
CA PRO A 302 -4.74 -23.65 -17.78
C PRO A 302 -6.22 -23.90 -17.48
N ASN A 303 -6.87 -22.94 -16.82
CA ASN A 303 -8.29 -22.97 -16.44
C ASN A 303 -8.69 -24.15 -15.51
N SER A 304 -7.75 -24.76 -14.79
CA SER A 304 -8.06 -25.75 -13.76
C SER A 304 -8.51 -25.12 -12.44
N GLU A 305 -9.49 -25.73 -11.79
CA GLU A 305 -9.89 -25.43 -10.41
C GLU A 305 -9.29 -26.45 -9.43
N ILE A 306 -9.26 -26.10 -8.13
CA ILE A 306 -8.91 -27.01 -7.03
C ILE A 306 -10.04 -27.03 -5.98
N ARG A 307 -10.26 -28.18 -5.35
CA ARG A 307 -11.32 -28.38 -4.37
C ARG A 307 -10.75 -28.33 -2.95
N ILE A 308 -11.15 -27.31 -2.20
CA ILE A 308 -10.81 -27.13 -0.78
C ILE A 308 -12.08 -27.35 0.03
N ASN A 309 -12.03 -28.19 1.07
CA ASN A 309 -13.15 -28.30 2.02
C ASN A 309 -13.13 -27.06 2.95
N PRO A 310 -14.15 -26.18 2.90
CA PRO A 310 -14.09 -24.88 3.56
C PRO A 310 -14.15 -25.00 5.10
N GLN A 311 -14.90 -25.96 5.63
CA GLN A 311 -14.96 -26.23 7.08
C GLN A 311 -13.60 -26.69 7.61
N THR A 312 -12.93 -27.62 6.91
CA THR A 312 -11.60 -28.10 7.29
C THR A 312 -10.56 -26.98 7.24
N PHE A 313 -10.58 -26.17 6.17
CA PHE A 313 -9.66 -25.05 5.98
C PHE A 313 -9.84 -23.97 7.06
N LEU A 314 -11.08 -23.66 7.41
CA LEU A 314 -11.43 -22.71 8.47
C LEU A 314 -11.03 -23.24 9.87
N MET A 315 -11.44 -24.45 10.23
CA MET A 315 -11.24 -25.00 11.58
C MET A 315 -9.79 -25.38 11.87
N GLN A 316 -9.02 -25.77 10.85
CA GLN A 316 -7.56 -25.91 10.99
C GLN A 316 -6.83 -24.56 10.91
N ASN A 317 -7.52 -23.46 10.58
CA ASN A 317 -6.98 -22.11 10.40
C ASN A 317 -5.78 -22.08 9.43
N THR A 318 -5.84 -22.91 8.39
CA THR A 318 -4.75 -23.11 7.42
C THR A 318 -4.68 -21.99 6.40
N SER A 319 -3.50 -21.78 5.83
CA SER A 319 -3.30 -20.85 4.70
C SER A 319 -3.05 -21.59 3.39
N TYR A 320 -3.42 -20.97 2.27
CA TYR A 320 -3.02 -21.40 0.92
C TYR A 320 -2.41 -20.24 0.16
N ILE A 321 -1.22 -20.42 -0.40
CA ILE A 321 -0.50 -19.39 -1.15
C ILE A 321 0.09 -19.95 -2.45
N GLY A 322 0.20 -19.12 -3.48
CA GLY A 322 0.99 -19.39 -4.69
C GLY A 322 2.31 -18.62 -4.66
N VAL A 323 3.42 -19.26 -5.05
CA VAL A 323 4.75 -18.62 -5.06
C VAL A 323 5.38 -18.67 -6.45
N LEU A 324 5.47 -17.50 -7.09
CA LEU A 324 6.11 -17.32 -8.40
C LEU A 324 7.60 -17.01 -8.22
N GLU A 325 8.47 -17.76 -8.91
CA GLU A 325 9.94 -17.58 -8.92
C GLU A 325 10.57 -17.53 -7.50
N GLY A 326 9.96 -18.21 -6.52
CA GLY A 326 10.43 -18.21 -5.13
C GLY A 326 10.39 -16.84 -4.44
N GLU A 327 9.51 -15.94 -4.92
CA GLU A 327 9.52 -14.48 -4.68
C GLU A 327 10.91 -13.82 -4.84
N SER A 328 11.78 -14.39 -5.66
CA SER A 328 13.20 -14.03 -5.70
C SER A 328 13.46 -12.63 -6.26
N ASN A 329 14.55 -12.03 -5.81
CA ASN A 329 15.25 -10.97 -6.54
C ASN A 329 16.54 -11.57 -7.13
N PRO A 330 16.59 -11.88 -8.43
CA PRO A 330 17.69 -12.64 -9.03
C PRO A 330 19.07 -12.02 -8.79
N GLN A 331 19.14 -10.68 -8.84
CA GLN A 331 20.37 -9.90 -8.65
C GLN A 331 20.94 -9.97 -7.22
N LYS A 332 20.21 -10.59 -6.28
CA LYS A 332 20.65 -10.87 -4.90
C LYS A 332 20.66 -12.36 -4.59
N PHE A 333 19.60 -13.05 -4.98
CA PHE A 333 19.32 -14.42 -4.56
C PHE A 333 20.09 -15.46 -5.38
N VAL A 334 20.29 -15.25 -6.69
CA VAL A 334 21.15 -16.16 -7.49
C VAL A 334 22.62 -16.11 -7.02
N PRO A 335 23.22 -14.94 -6.71
CA PRO A 335 24.49 -14.87 -5.99
C PRO A 335 24.51 -15.64 -4.66
N GLN A 336 23.48 -15.50 -3.83
CA GLN A 336 23.36 -16.22 -2.56
C GLN A 336 23.32 -17.76 -2.76
N LEU A 337 22.64 -18.25 -3.80
CA LEU A 337 22.63 -19.69 -4.14
C LEU A 337 23.99 -20.18 -4.65
N MET A 338 24.72 -19.35 -5.42
CA MET A 338 26.11 -19.65 -5.80
C MET A 338 27.02 -19.74 -4.56
N GLU A 339 26.85 -18.86 -3.57
CA GLU A 339 27.61 -18.92 -2.31
C GLU A 339 27.25 -20.17 -1.48
N LEU A 340 25.97 -20.56 -1.38
CA LEU A 340 25.55 -21.77 -0.69
C LEU A 340 26.09 -23.06 -1.37
N HIS A 341 26.17 -23.09 -2.71
CA HIS A 341 26.85 -24.16 -3.43
C HIS A 341 28.35 -24.21 -3.10
N GLN A 342 29.05 -23.06 -3.14
CA GLN A 342 30.50 -22.99 -2.82
C GLN A 342 30.81 -23.34 -1.34
N GLN A 343 29.83 -23.19 -0.45
CA GLN A 343 29.90 -23.66 0.95
C GLN A 343 29.59 -25.16 1.12
N GLY A 344 29.19 -25.86 0.06
CA GLY A 344 28.78 -27.27 0.09
C GLY A 344 27.35 -27.53 0.58
N HIS A 345 26.57 -26.47 0.81
CA HIS A 345 25.18 -26.56 1.30
C HIS A 345 24.13 -26.73 0.20
N PHE A 346 24.51 -26.52 -1.07
CA PHE A 346 23.60 -26.60 -2.23
C PHE A 346 24.27 -27.35 -3.41
N PRO A 347 24.57 -28.66 -3.28
CA PRO A 347 25.36 -29.45 -4.24
C PRO A 347 24.58 -29.82 -5.52
N ILE A 348 24.29 -28.79 -6.33
CA ILE A 348 23.56 -28.86 -7.60
C ILE A 348 24.32 -29.59 -8.72
N GLU A 349 25.63 -29.75 -8.60
CA GLU A 349 26.45 -30.48 -9.57
C GLU A 349 26.06 -31.96 -9.70
N LYS A 350 25.53 -32.55 -8.61
CA LYS A 350 24.94 -33.91 -8.60
C LYS A 350 23.68 -34.05 -9.45
N LEU A 351 22.92 -32.98 -9.65
CA LEU A 351 21.49 -33.04 -9.98
C LEU A 351 21.18 -33.05 -11.48
N CYS A 352 22.11 -32.59 -12.32
CA CYS A 352 21.85 -32.34 -13.72
C CYS A 352 22.96 -32.84 -14.67
N LYS A 353 22.56 -33.16 -15.90
CA LYS A 353 23.36 -33.84 -16.93
C LYS A 353 23.55 -32.93 -18.14
N VAL A 354 24.77 -32.88 -18.70
CA VAL A 354 25.06 -32.09 -19.93
C VAL A 354 24.84 -32.96 -21.17
N TYR A 355 24.25 -32.35 -22.19
CA TYR A 355 24.02 -32.91 -23.53
C TYR A 355 24.62 -31.95 -24.58
N SER A 356 25.13 -32.46 -25.71
CA SER A 356 25.46 -31.58 -26.86
C SER A 356 24.16 -31.14 -27.55
N VAL A 357 24.21 -30.08 -28.35
CA VAL A 357 23.04 -29.65 -29.14
C VAL A 357 22.54 -30.73 -30.11
N LYS A 358 23.45 -31.60 -30.54
CA LYS A 358 23.16 -32.79 -31.36
C LYS A 358 22.28 -33.82 -30.65
N ASP A 359 22.22 -33.78 -29.32
CA ASP A 359 21.48 -34.72 -28.47
C ASP A 359 20.20 -34.10 -27.88
N PHE A 360 19.77 -32.92 -28.35
CA PHE A 360 18.67 -32.16 -27.74
C PHE A 360 17.36 -32.96 -27.64
N ASP A 361 16.99 -33.74 -28.66
CA ASP A 361 15.80 -34.60 -28.61
C ASP A 361 15.90 -35.69 -27.54
N THR A 362 17.11 -36.20 -27.29
CA THR A 362 17.39 -37.12 -26.19
C THR A 362 17.32 -36.41 -24.83
N ALA A 363 17.74 -35.15 -24.74
CA ALA A 363 17.58 -34.34 -23.53
C ALA A 363 16.11 -34.02 -23.22
N ILE A 364 15.30 -33.71 -24.24
CA ILE A 364 13.84 -33.52 -24.14
C ILE A 364 13.13 -34.83 -23.76
N ARG A 365 13.56 -35.98 -24.32
CA ARG A 365 13.03 -37.28 -23.92
C ARG A 365 13.38 -37.62 -22.47
N ASP A 366 14.65 -37.49 -22.07
CA ASP A 366 15.09 -37.77 -20.70
C ASP A 366 14.40 -36.83 -19.67
N LEU A 367 14.00 -35.61 -20.08
CA LEU A 367 13.14 -34.71 -19.28
C LEU A 367 11.70 -35.21 -19.18
N ARG A 368 11.06 -35.55 -20.31
CA ARG A 368 9.68 -36.06 -20.36
C ARG A 368 9.52 -37.40 -19.62
N GLU A 369 10.55 -38.23 -19.64
CA GLU A 369 10.64 -39.49 -18.89
C GLU A 369 11.09 -39.28 -17.42
N GLY A 370 11.35 -38.03 -17.01
CA GLY A 370 11.66 -37.67 -15.62
C GLY A 370 13.00 -38.16 -15.08
N LYS A 371 13.92 -38.59 -15.96
CA LYS A 371 15.17 -39.29 -15.62
C LYS A 371 16.25 -38.38 -15.04
N THR A 372 16.40 -37.17 -15.58
CA THR A 372 17.42 -36.18 -15.15
C THR A 372 16.96 -34.77 -15.43
N ALA A 373 17.43 -33.79 -14.67
CA ALA A 373 17.41 -32.39 -15.10
C ALA A 373 18.44 -32.18 -16.24
N PRO A 374 18.02 -31.85 -17.49
CA PRO A 374 18.94 -31.75 -18.62
C PRO A 374 19.49 -30.34 -18.79
N ARG A 375 20.71 -30.25 -19.33
CA ARG A 375 21.40 -28.99 -19.66
C ARG A 375 22.01 -29.11 -21.05
N LEU A 376 21.73 -28.15 -21.91
CA LEU A 376 22.23 -28.05 -23.27
C LEU A 376 23.57 -27.32 -23.31
N GLY A 377 24.62 -27.91 -23.90
CA GLY A 377 25.86 -27.22 -24.22
C GLY A 377 25.84 -26.65 -25.63
N LEU A 378 25.85 -25.32 -25.78
CA LEU A 378 25.64 -24.61 -27.06
C LEU A 378 26.95 -24.23 -27.80
N GLY A 379 28.09 -24.29 -27.13
CA GLY A 379 29.40 -23.94 -27.70
C GLY A 379 29.88 -24.86 -28.84
N PRO A 380 31.03 -24.55 -29.47
CA PRO A 380 31.68 -25.46 -30.43
C PRO A 380 32.24 -26.70 -29.72
N ASP A 381 32.09 -27.87 -30.34
CA ASP A 381 32.43 -29.17 -29.74
C ASP A 381 33.89 -29.24 -29.25
N ARG A 382 34.07 -29.43 -27.94
CA ARG A 382 35.26 -30.04 -27.34
C ARG A 382 34.80 -31.33 -26.65
N PRO A 383 35.33 -32.52 -27.01
CA PRO A 383 34.80 -33.79 -26.52
C PRO A 383 35.28 -34.16 -25.10
N GLY A 384 34.35 -34.65 -24.26
CA GLY A 384 34.59 -35.21 -22.91
C GLY A 384 34.66 -34.16 -21.79
N ARG A 385 34.17 -34.42 -20.57
CA ARG A 385 33.59 -35.64 -19.94
C ARG A 385 32.22 -35.31 -19.30
N PRO A 386 31.29 -36.27 -19.25
CA PRO A 386 31.09 -37.08 -18.03
C PRO A 386 30.70 -38.54 -18.34
N PRO A 387 30.41 -39.39 -17.33
CA PRO A 387 31.04 -39.57 -16.01
C PRO A 387 31.74 -40.95 -15.90
N GLU A 388 32.51 -41.20 -14.84
CA GLU A 388 32.46 -42.44 -14.02
C GLU A 388 33.50 -42.41 -12.89
N SER A 389 33.54 -43.48 -12.07
CA SER A 389 34.07 -43.48 -10.70
C SER A 389 35.53 -43.96 -10.54
N ILE A 390 35.98 -43.95 -9.27
CA ILE A 390 37.22 -44.56 -8.73
C ILE A 390 38.53 -43.76 -8.89
N THR A 391 39.28 -43.80 -7.78
CA THR A 391 40.65 -43.37 -7.46
C THR A 391 41.60 -43.00 -8.62
N LEU A 392 42.14 -41.78 -8.54
CA LEU A 392 43.31 -41.33 -9.31
C LEU A 392 44.57 -42.16 -8.99
N THR A 393 45.34 -42.51 -10.01
CA THR A 393 46.81 -42.64 -9.92
C THR A 393 47.40 -42.17 -11.26
N LEU A 394 48.43 -41.32 -11.17
CA LEU A 394 49.02 -40.63 -12.31
C LEU A 394 50.03 -41.51 -13.07
N LEU A 395 50.10 -41.30 -14.38
CA LEU A 395 51.30 -41.53 -15.18
C LEU A 395 51.62 -40.25 -15.95
N GLU A 396 52.88 -39.81 -15.86
CA GLU A 396 53.34 -38.53 -16.38
C GLU A 396 54.29 -38.68 -17.59
N ASN A 397 54.25 -37.67 -18.46
CA ASN A 397 55.36 -37.11 -19.23
C ASN A 397 56.18 -37.96 -20.25
N GLN A 398 55.94 -37.59 -21.52
CA GLN A 398 56.93 -37.10 -22.51
C GLN A 398 57.70 -38.04 -23.48
N GLY A 399 57.73 -37.55 -24.73
CA GLY A 399 58.52 -38.01 -25.89
C GLY A 399 58.21 -37.09 -27.08
N VAL A 400 58.77 -35.87 -27.20
CA VAL A 400 60.11 -35.55 -27.77
C VAL A 400 60.17 -35.94 -29.26
N VAL A 401 60.36 -35.05 -30.23
CA VAL A 401 60.98 -33.70 -30.32
C VAL A 401 59.92 -32.59 -30.50
N THR A 402 60.09 -31.32 -30.14
CA THR A 402 61.23 -30.57 -29.54
C THR A 402 61.21 -30.55 -27.99
N LYS A 403 62.38 -30.41 -27.35
CA LYS A 403 62.57 -30.71 -25.92
C LYS A 403 63.65 -29.86 -25.24
N PHE A 404 63.29 -29.18 -24.14
CA PHE A 404 64.17 -28.80 -23.01
C PHE A 404 63.27 -28.76 -21.75
N GLN A 405 63.32 -29.75 -20.85
CA GLN A 405 64.21 -29.84 -19.67
C GLN A 405 64.14 -28.66 -18.69
N TYR A 406 63.54 -28.88 -17.52
CA TYR A 406 64.22 -28.91 -16.20
C TYR A 406 63.35 -29.71 -15.19
N SER A 407 63.80 -29.92 -13.94
CA SER A 407 63.47 -31.14 -13.16
C SER A 407 62.93 -30.96 -11.73
N PHE A 408 62.23 -32.01 -11.27
CA PHE A 408 61.60 -32.27 -9.95
C PHE A 408 62.38 -31.90 -8.67
N LEU A 409 61.62 -31.66 -7.57
CA LEU A 409 61.63 -32.54 -6.37
C LEU A 409 60.48 -32.26 -5.38
N ALA A 410 59.83 -33.33 -4.88
CA ALA A 410 58.92 -33.32 -3.71
C ALA A 410 58.77 -34.75 -3.11
N PRO A 411 58.81 -34.96 -1.77
CA PRO A 411 58.68 -36.28 -1.13
C PRO A 411 57.24 -36.65 -0.69
N ARG A 412 57.05 -37.91 -0.22
CA ARG A 412 55.75 -38.60 0.02
C ARG A 412 55.54 -39.02 1.49
N LEU A 413 54.31 -39.49 1.82
CA LEU A 413 53.90 -40.76 2.54
C LEU A 413 52.48 -40.56 3.13
N GLN A 414 51.39 -41.29 2.77
CA GLN A 414 50.99 -42.71 2.94
C GLN A 414 50.24 -43.08 4.26
N LEU A 415 48.89 -43.09 4.24
CA LEU A 415 47.92 -44.24 4.33
C LEU A 415 48.20 -45.46 5.27
N PRO A 416 47.23 -46.36 5.63
CA PRO A 416 45.72 -46.30 5.67
C PRO A 416 44.98 -47.15 6.79
N LEU A 417 43.63 -47.29 6.67
CA LEU A 417 42.72 -48.46 7.03
C LEU A 417 41.84 -48.51 8.34
N ARG A 418 40.52 -48.75 8.11
CA ARG A 418 39.56 -49.67 8.84
C ARG A 418 39.06 -49.33 10.27
N ILE A 419 37.88 -49.77 10.77
CA ILE A 419 36.54 -50.21 10.26
C ILE A 419 35.52 -50.32 11.45
N HIS A 420 34.19 -50.48 11.21
CA HIS A 420 33.12 -50.84 12.19
C HIS A 420 32.76 -49.81 13.32
N THR A 421 31.69 -49.98 14.14
CA THR A 421 30.22 -49.87 13.90
C THR A 421 29.44 -49.90 15.25
N TRP A 422 28.23 -49.31 15.28
CA TRP A 422 27.06 -49.67 16.13
C TRP A 422 26.93 -49.27 17.63
N LEU A 423 25.79 -48.58 17.89
CA LEU A 423 24.84 -48.62 19.04
C LEU A 423 25.20 -48.28 20.50
N SER A 424 24.14 -47.80 21.18
CA SER A 424 23.82 -47.88 22.64
C SER A 424 24.64 -46.98 23.59
N THR A 425 24.16 -46.48 24.74
CA THR A 425 22.79 -46.26 25.31
C THR A 425 22.89 -45.19 26.42
N ASN A 426 21.76 -44.77 27.01
CA ASN A 426 21.53 -44.19 28.36
C ASN A 426 22.78 -43.96 29.25
N SER A 427 22.91 -42.86 30.00
CA SER A 427 22.01 -42.54 31.13
C SER A 427 22.21 -41.12 31.73
N TYR A 428 21.31 -40.78 32.67
CA TYR A 428 21.14 -39.54 33.44
C TYR A 428 22.28 -39.09 34.39
N THR A 429 22.08 -37.86 34.91
CA THR A 429 22.33 -37.33 36.28
C THR A 429 23.59 -36.52 36.65
N PHE A 430 23.30 -35.31 37.12
CA PHE A 430 24.02 -34.31 37.93
C PHE A 430 24.98 -34.82 39.03
N ILE A 431 26.00 -34.01 39.38
CA ILE A 431 26.07 -33.17 40.62
C ILE A 431 27.35 -32.28 40.60
N ASP A 432 27.31 -31.14 41.31
CA ASP A 432 28.33 -30.08 41.38
C ASP A 432 29.52 -30.35 42.34
N HIS A 433 30.67 -29.66 42.17
CA HIS A 433 31.16 -28.60 43.10
C HIS A 433 32.55 -27.98 42.78
N GLU A 434 32.76 -26.75 43.29
CA GLU A 434 34.01 -26.11 43.77
C GLU A 434 35.20 -25.71 42.86
N THR A 435 35.15 -24.43 42.43
CA THR A 435 36.15 -23.34 42.64
C THR A 435 37.61 -23.65 43.08
N ALA A 436 38.60 -23.08 42.35
CA ALA A 436 39.55 -22.06 42.87
C ALA A 436 40.56 -21.46 41.85
N GLN A 437 40.42 -20.16 41.56
CA GLN A 437 41.46 -19.12 41.31
C GLN A 437 42.51 -19.24 40.16
N MET A 438 43.16 -18.07 39.90
CA MET A 438 43.93 -17.61 38.72
C MET A 438 45.45 -17.49 39.06
N PRO A 439 46.45 -17.25 38.14
CA PRO A 439 46.39 -16.33 36.99
C PRO A 439 47.21 -16.61 35.69
N GLU A 440 46.87 -15.81 34.65
CA GLU A 440 47.64 -15.22 33.51
C GLU A 440 48.84 -15.95 32.84
N ALA A 441 49.11 -15.85 31.51
CA ALA A 441 48.71 -14.82 30.52
C ALA A 441 48.69 -15.27 29.03
N SER A 442 48.17 -14.38 28.16
CA SER A 442 48.34 -14.26 26.68
C SER A 442 47.50 -15.15 25.74
N GLY A 443 46.85 -14.57 24.68
CA GLY A 443 46.03 -15.39 23.76
C GLY A 443 45.14 -14.84 22.60
N ILE A 444 45.08 -13.54 22.26
CA ILE A 444 44.53 -13.00 20.96
C ILE A 444 42.98 -13.01 20.72
N LYS A 445 42.48 -11.98 19.97
CA LYS A 445 41.18 -11.81 19.23
C LYS A 445 39.85 -11.54 20.00
N ARG A 446 39.29 -10.33 19.82
CA ARG A 446 37.96 -10.03 19.19
C ARG A 446 37.55 -8.54 19.30
N PRO A 447 36.90 -7.94 18.27
CA PRO A 447 36.15 -6.68 18.41
C PRO A 447 34.63 -6.81 18.12
N ARG A 448 33.80 -6.39 19.06
CA ARG A 448 32.35 -6.06 19.01
C ARG A 448 32.05 -5.25 20.30
N ASN A 449 31.08 -4.34 20.39
CA ASN A 449 30.15 -3.79 19.41
C ASN A 449 29.85 -2.32 19.81
N GLN A 450 29.67 -1.42 18.84
CA GLN A 450 29.09 -0.08 19.04
C GLN A 450 28.22 0.27 17.83
N SER A 451 26.98 0.70 18.07
CA SER A 451 26.19 1.50 17.13
C SER A 451 24.91 2.01 17.81
N ASP A 452 24.87 3.30 18.11
CA ASP A 452 23.64 4.05 18.32
C ASP A 452 22.93 4.36 16.99
N GLU A 453 21.74 4.96 17.12
CA GLU A 453 21.04 5.83 16.16
C GLU A 453 20.51 5.29 14.82
N THR A 454 19.27 5.67 14.55
CA THR A 454 18.69 5.76 13.19
C THR A 454 19.04 7.12 12.57
N GLY A 455 19.18 7.19 11.23
CA GLY A 455 19.56 8.46 10.59
C GLY A 455 19.34 8.53 9.08
N LYS A 456 18.50 9.48 8.63
CA LYS A 456 18.26 9.77 7.20
C LYS A 456 19.53 10.32 6.54
N ARG A 457 20.18 9.54 5.67
CA ARG A 457 21.29 10.07 4.85
C ARG A 457 20.79 11.02 3.75
N ARG A 458 20.87 12.32 4.04
CA ARG A 458 21.21 13.31 3.00
C ARG A 458 22.54 12.90 2.35
N ALA A 459 22.74 13.25 1.08
CA ALA A 459 24.05 13.08 0.44
C ALA A 459 25.14 13.76 1.31
N PRO A 460 26.25 13.07 1.63
CA PRO A 460 27.29 13.60 2.52
C PRO A 460 27.73 15.02 2.15
N TYR A 461 27.89 15.88 3.15
CA TYR A 461 28.32 17.28 2.96
C TYR A 461 29.61 17.40 2.14
N ALA A 462 30.52 16.42 2.29
CA ALA A 462 31.76 16.30 1.52
C ALA A 462 31.56 16.15 0.00
N LEU A 463 30.39 15.75 -0.49
CA LEU A 463 30.04 15.64 -1.92
C LEU A 463 29.39 16.91 -2.50
N ARG A 464 28.87 17.81 -1.65
CA ARG A 464 28.23 19.08 -2.06
C ARG A 464 29.08 20.32 -1.77
N ALA A 465 30.09 20.20 -0.90
CA ALA A 465 30.97 21.29 -0.54
C ALA A 465 32.17 21.40 -1.49
N CYS A 466 32.40 22.59 -2.05
CA CYS A 466 33.61 22.91 -2.79
C CYS A 466 34.85 22.76 -1.91
N ASP A 467 36.02 22.48 -2.50
CA ASP A 467 37.28 22.22 -1.78
C ASP A 467 37.64 23.33 -0.81
N THR A 468 37.40 24.58 -1.21
CA THR A 468 37.74 25.77 -0.44
C THR A 468 36.85 25.90 0.80
N CYS A 469 35.53 25.75 0.66
CA CYS A 469 34.61 25.68 1.80
C CYS A 469 34.84 24.44 2.68
N ARG A 470 35.16 23.30 2.06
CA ARG A 470 35.43 22.00 2.72
C ARG A 470 36.71 22.08 3.57
N ARG A 471 37.77 22.71 3.06
CA ARG A 471 39.02 23.02 3.81
C ARG A 471 38.77 24.04 4.93
N ARG A 472 38.02 25.11 4.66
CA ARG A 472 37.72 26.17 5.64
C ARG A 472 36.58 25.85 6.62
N LYS A 473 35.94 24.67 6.49
CA LYS A 473 34.77 24.21 7.28
C LYS A 473 33.58 25.19 7.30
N VAL A 474 33.42 26.02 6.26
CA VAL A 474 32.30 26.98 6.13
C VAL A 474 31.19 26.44 5.24
N LYS A 475 29.93 26.72 5.58
CA LYS A 475 28.73 26.16 4.91
C LYS A 475 28.70 26.51 3.42
N CYS A 476 28.67 25.47 2.57
CA CYS A 476 28.66 25.58 1.12
C CYS A 476 27.25 25.26 0.62
N ASP A 477 26.74 26.09 -0.29
CA ASP A 477 25.44 25.93 -0.93
C ASP A 477 25.50 24.96 -2.13
N GLY A 478 26.67 24.74 -2.73
CA GLY A 478 26.88 23.75 -3.80
C GLY A 478 26.78 24.30 -5.23
N SER A 479 26.62 25.61 -5.41
CA SER A 479 26.73 26.26 -6.71
C SER A 479 28.18 26.31 -7.22
N GLN A 480 28.37 26.71 -8.48
CA GLN A 480 29.68 27.01 -9.08
C GLN A 480 29.66 28.40 -9.75
N PRO A 481 30.39 29.41 -9.23
CA PRO A 481 30.99 29.48 -7.90
C PRO A 481 29.93 29.79 -6.82
N CYS A 482 29.64 28.85 -5.92
CA CYS A 482 30.19 28.98 -4.58
C CYS A 482 29.74 30.26 -3.86
N ALA A 483 28.48 30.45 -3.46
CA ALA A 483 28.06 31.73 -2.85
C ALA A 483 28.94 32.16 -1.66
N ALA A 484 29.37 31.19 -0.84
CA ALA A 484 30.27 31.40 0.29
C ALA A 484 31.75 31.68 -0.10
N CYS A 485 32.17 31.32 -1.32
CA CYS A 485 33.48 31.69 -1.89
C CYS A 485 33.41 33.03 -2.64
N THR A 486 32.36 33.24 -3.44
CA THR A 486 32.10 34.45 -4.23
C THR A 486 32.00 35.68 -3.33
N GLY A 487 31.25 35.59 -2.23
CA GLY A 487 31.18 36.65 -1.20
C GLY A 487 32.46 36.83 -0.36
N ARG A 488 33.54 36.10 -0.67
CA ARG A 488 34.87 36.21 -0.04
C ARG A 488 36.00 36.39 -1.07
N HIS A 489 35.67 36.47 -2.36
CA HIS A 489 36.61 36.45 -3.49
C HIS A 489 37.60 35.26 -3.49
N ASP A 490 37.21 34.14 -2.88
CA ASP A 490 38.00 32.90 -2.90
C ASP A 490 37.75 32.09 -4.19
N ALA A 491 38.78 31.41 -4.69
CA ALA A 491 38.62 30.44 -5.78
C ALA A 491 37.74 29.26 -5.35
N CYS A 492 36.67 28.97 -6.10
CA CYS A 492 35.72 27.89 -5.82
C CYS A 492 35.97 26.68 -6.73
N CYS A 493 36.69 25.68 -6.22
CA CYS A 493 37.02 24.45 -6.96
C CYS A 493 36.33 23.21 -6.34
N TYR A 494 36.08 22.19 -7.16
CA TYR A 494 35.52 20.90 -6.73
C TYR A 494 36.38 19.77 -7.33
N SER A 495 37.25 19.14 -6.53
CA SER A 495 38.18 18.11 -7.02
C SER A 495 37.54 16.71 -7.04
N GLY A 496 37.29 16.18 -8.25
CA GLY A 496 36.87 14.80 -8.49
C GLY A 496 35.96 14.71 -9.73
N ASP A 497 36.24 13.79 -10.65
CA ASP A 497 35.51 13.66 -11.92
C ASP A 497 34.07 13.15 -11.72
N LEU A 498 33.16 14.11 -11.57
CA LEU A 498 31.71 13.94 -11.64
C LEU A 498 31.22 14.63 -12.90
N GLY A 499 30.87 13.87 -13.94
CA GLY A 499 30.21 14.40 -15.14
C GLY A 499 28.84 14.97 -14.76
N PHE A 500 28.69 16.29 -14.83
CA PHE A 500 27.65 17.00 -14.06
C PHE A 500 26.24 16.92 -14.64
N PHE A 501 25.28 17.03 -13.72
CA PHE A 501 23.89 17.37 -13.98
C PHE A 501 23.73 18.82 -14.47
N MET A 502 22.73 19.04 -15.31
CA MET A 502 22.06 20.30 -15.70
C MET A 502 22.52 21.05 -16.98
N PRO A 503 21.57 21.53 -17.82
CA PRO A 503 21.82 22.35 -19.00
C PRO A 503 21.81 23.86 -18.70
N THR A 504 22.38 24.65 -19.62
CA THR A 504 22.20 26.10 -19.73
C THR A 504 21.92 26.50 -21.19
N PRO A 505 21.17 27.60 -21.48
CA PRO A 505 20.52 27.78 -22.78
C PRO A 505 21.25 28.68 -23.80
N ALA A 506 21.11 28.28 -25.08
CA ALA A 506 21.06 29.09 -26.31
C ALA A 506 22.18 30.11 -26.68
N ALA A 507 22.92 29.81 -27.77
CA ALA A 507 23.43 30.82 -28.71
C ALA A 507 23.70 30.24 -30.13
N HIS A 508 23.25 30.97 -31.16
CA HIS A 508 23.31 30.72 -32.61
C HIS A 508 24.68 30.44 -33.27
N VAL A 509 24.68 29.76 -34.46
CA VAL A 509 24.97 30.33 -35.83
C VAL A 509 25.38 29.24 -36.88
N GLN A 510 24.62 29.10 -37.99
CA GLN A 510 24.96 28.52 -39.35
C GLN A 510 25.50 27.06 -39.46
N SER A 511 25.46 26.31 -40.58
CA SER A 511 24.62 26.09 -41.80
C SER A 511 25.21 24.83 -42.54
N ARG A 512 24.67 24.09 -43.53
CA ARG A 512 23.60 24.13 -44.58
C ARG A 512 22.87 22.73 -44.62
N GLN A 513 21.92 22.31 -45.49
CA GLN A 513 21.57 22.47 -46.93
C GLN A 513 22.58 21.83 -47.92
N ALA A 514 22.21 21.21 -49.07
CA ALA A 514 20.91 20.97 -49.73
C ALA A 514 21.01 19.86 -50.82
N ASP A 515 19.96 19.26 -51.44
CA ASP A 515 18.57 18.91 -51.06
C ASP A 515 17.90 17.98 -52.13
N ALA A 516 17.00 17.06 -51.70
CA ALA A 516 15.74 16.55 -52.34
C ALA A 516 15.63 15.92 -53.78
N ALA A 517 14.85 14.82 -53.87
CA ALA A 517 13.99 14.38 -55.00
C ALA A 517 12.98 13.29 -54.54
N ALA A 518 11.84 13.08 -55.22
CA ALA A 518 10.73 12.23 -54.70
C ALA A 518 9.91 11.45 -55.75
N SER A 519 9.12 10.46 -55.30
CA SER A 519 8.04 9.78 -56.04
C SER A 519 6.91 9.31 -55.09
N THR A 520 5.66 9.27 -55.55
CA THR A 520 4.44 9.20 -54.70
C THR A 520 3.53 8.00 -54.99
N ASN A 521 2.65 7.65 -54.03
CA ASN A 521 1.50 6.76 -54.21
C ASN A 521 0.27 7.28 -53.41
N PRO A 522 -1.00 7.01 -53.80
CA PRO A 522 -2.09 7.98 -53.55
C PRO A 522 -2.70 8.04 -52.14
N GLU A 523 -2.75 6.95 -51.37
CA GLU A 523 -3.45 6.94 -50.07
C GLU A 523 -2.80 7.91 -49.04
N HIS A 524 -1.51 8.17 -49.19
CA HIS A 524 -0.79 9.18 -48.42
C HIS A 524 -1.33 10.60 -48.61
N ALA A 525 -1.95 10.94 -49.76
CA ALA A 525 -2.39 12.31 -50.03
C ALA A 525 -3.46 12.79 -49.03
N SER A 526 -4.48 11.96 -48.78
CA SER A 526 -5.56 12.26 -47.83
C SER A 526 -5.05 12.41 -46.39
N ILE A 527 -4.14 11.53 -45.97
CA ILE A 527 -3.52 11.61 -44.63
C ILE A 527 -2.62 12.85 -44.52
N ILE A 528 -1.89 13.21 -45.58
CA ILE A 528 -1.04 14.42 -45.62
C ILE A 528 -1.89 15.70 -45.59
N GLU A 529 -3.04 15.75 -46.28
CA GLU A 529 -3.98 16.88 -46.15
C GLU A 529 -4.49 17.02 -44.70
N ILE A 530 -4.94 15.93 -44.08
CA ILE A 530 -5.41 15.93 -42.69
C ILE A 530 -4.29 16.35 -41.71
N MET A 531 -3.07 15.80 -41.87
CA MET A 531 -1.93 16.15 -41.04
C MET A 531 -1.46 17.59 -41.27
N SER A 532 -1.48 18.11 -42.50
CA SER A 532 -1.14 19.51 -42.77
C SER A 532 -2.18 20.49 -42.20
N SER A 533 -3.46 20.10 -42.17
CA SER A 533 -4.51 20.86 -41.49
C SER A 533 -4.29 20.94 -39.97
N PHE A 534 -3.96 19.82 -39.32
CA PHE A 534 -3.61 19.82 -37.89
C PHE A 534 -2.30 20.58 -37.60
N GLN A 535 -1.30 20.47 -38.47
CA GLN A 535 -0.03 21.19 -38.33
C GLN A 535 -0.26 22.71 -38.46
N SER A 536 -1.04 23.15 -39.45
CA SER A 536 -1.42 24.55 -39.62
C SER A 536 -2.16 25.14 -38.41
N GLN A 537 -3.04 24.34 -37.77
CA GLN A 537 -3.73 24.74 -36.54
C GLN A 537 -2.79 24.83 -35.32
N LEU A 538 -1.81 23.92 -35.21
CA LEU A 538 -0.77 23.97 -34.18
C LEU A 538 0.20 25.15 -34.39
N ASP A 539 0.56 25.45 -35.63
CA ASP A 539 1.47 26.54 -35.97
C ASP A 539 0.79 27.92 -35.80
N ASP A 540 -0.50 28.05 -36.12
CA ASP A 540 -1.32 29.23 -35.77
C ASP A 540 -1.37 29.43 -34.24
N LEU A 541 -1.68 28.37 -33.48
CA LEU A 541 -1.68 28.42 -32.01
C LEU A 541 -0.30 28.78 -31.43
N ALA A 542 0.78 28.22 -31.99
CA ALA A 542 2.15 28.53 -31.60
C ALA A 542 2.52 29.99 -31.90
N SER A 543 2.10 30.53 -33.06
CA SER A 543 2.34 31.94 -33.42
C SER A 543 1.63 32.91 -32.46
N ARG A 544 0.41 32.57 -32.01
CA ARG A 544 -0.36 33.32 -31.01
C ARG A 544 0.31 33.27 -29.62
N LEU A 545 0.95 32.15 -29.26
CA LEU A 545 1.68 32.01 -27.99
C LEU A 545 3.06 32.70 -28.01
N GLN A 546 3.77 32.70 -29.15
CA GLN A 546 5.04 33.40 -29.30
C GLN A 546 4.87 34.92 -29.34
N SER A 547 3.86 35.41 -30.06
CA SER A 547 3.51 36.85 -30.04
C SER A 547 3.03 37.35 -28.68
N ALA A 548 2.44 36.49 -27.85
CA ALA A 548 2.03 36.83 -26.48
C ALA A 548 3.20 36.89 -25.46
N SER A 549 4.39 36.36 -25.78
CA SER A 549 5.47 36.16 -24.78
C SER A 549 6.68 37.10 -24.90
N GLN A 550 6.91 37.77 -26.04
CA GLN A 550 8.04 38.70 -26.22
C GLN A 550 7.81 40.11 -25.63
N GLY A 551 7.10 40.21 -24.49
CA GLY A 551 6.34 41.42 -24.13
C GLY A 551 6.62 42.10 -22.79
N ARG A 552 7.72 41.85 -22.05
CA ARG A 552 8.19 42.65 -20.88
C ARG A 552 9.56 42.23 -20.33
N THR A 553 10.59 43.10 -20.39
CA THR A 553 11.54 43.45 -19.27
C THR A 553 12.71 44.37 -19.68
N SER A 554 12.69 45.64 -19.23
CA SER A 554 13.84 46.57 -18.95
C SER A 554 13.27 47.98 -18.71
N GLN A 555 13.34 48.56 -17.49
CA GLN A 555 14.35 49.52 -16.96
C GLN A 555 14.29 50.96 -17.59
N PRO A 556 14.81 52.04 -16.96
CA PRO A 556 14.28 52.65 -15.72
C PRO A 556 14.13 54.21 -15.74
N ALA A 557 13.49 54.79 -14.72
CA ALA A 557 13.43 56.24 -14.36
C ALA A 557 12.69 57.22 -15.32
N ALA A 558 12.52 58.49 -14.91
CA ALA A 558 11.57 59.46 -15.52
C ALA A 558 12.01 60.95 -15.43
N ALA A 559 11.40 61.82 -16.27
CA ALA A 559 11.53 63.30 -16.28
C ALA A 559 10.26 63.99 -16.87
N ASP A 560 10.22 65.33 -16.95
CA ASP A 560 9.04 66.20 -16.72
C ASP A 560 8.24 66.79 -17.95
N ALA A 561 6.99 67.24 -17.68
CA ALA A 561 6.25 68.43 -18.20
C ALA A 561 5.58 68.62 -19.62
N ARG A 562 4.21 68.67 -19.61
CA ARG A 562 3.26 69.70 -20.15
C ARG A 562 2.76 69.81 -21.64
N ARG A 563 1.41 70.00 -21.76
CA ARG A 563 0.56 70.86 -22.69
C ARG A 563 -0.48 70.16 -23.62
N ARG A 564 -1.18 70.91 -24.50
CA ARG A 564 -2.62 70.77 -24.91
C ARG A 564 -2.90 70.69 -26.45
N GLU A 565 -4.06 70.10 -26.77
CA GLU A 565 -5.02 70.37 -27.89
C GLU A 565 -4.72 69.95 -29.37
N ASN A 566 -5.73 69.28 -29.95
CA ASN A 566 -6.11 69.09 -31.37
C ASN A 566 -5.06 68.76 -32.46
N GLY A 567 -5.18 67.57 -33.08
CA GLY A 567 -4.49 67.18 -34.32
C GLY A 567 -5.07 65.91 -34.96
N HIS A 568 -4.82 65.70 -36.26
CA HIS A 568 -5.26 64.50 -37.01
C HIS A 568 -4.25 63.35 -36.95
N ALA A 569 -4.79 62.12 -37.11
CA ALA A 569 -4.20 60.95 -37.77
C ALA A 569 -2.69 60.63 -37.57
N GLY A 570 -2.43 59.60 -36.75
CA GLY A 570 -1.30 58.68 -36.95
C GLY A 570 -0.22 58.66 -35.87
N VAL A 571 0.42 57.50 -35.74
CA VAL A 571 1.75 57.25 -35.14
C VAL A 571 1.95 57.53 -33.64
N SER A 572 2.04 56.42 -32.88
CA SER A 572 2.98 56.15 -31.76
C SER A 572 3.01 56.99 -30.46
N THR A 573 3.04 56.25 -29.33
CA THR A 573 3.76 56.51 -28.05
C THR A 573 3.49 57.76 -27.18
N ALA A 574 2.84 57.51 -26.02
CA ALA A 574 3.20 57.93 -24.64
C ALA A 574 3.33 59.45 -24.29
N SER A 575 3.22 59.93 -23.03
CA SER A 575 3.21 59.26 -21.70
C SER A 575 2.32 59.98 -20.65
N ALA A 576 2.34 59.54 -19.40
CA ALA A 576 1.31 59.76 -18.36
C ALA A 576 1.50 60.99 -17.42
N SER A 577 0.45 61.33 -16.65
CA SER A 577 0.60 61.97 -15.33
C SER A 577 -0.60 61.77 -14.37
N HIS A 578 -0.36 61.12 -13.22
CA HIS A 578 -1.04 61.23 -11.91
C HIS A 578 -2.56 61.00 -11.71
N ALA A 579 -2.90 60.85 -10.42
CA ALA A 579 -4.20 60.69 -9.74
C ALA A 579 -4.90 59.31 -9.81
N VAL A 580 -5.10 58.73 -8.62
CA VAL A 580 -5.95 57.57 -8.33
C VAL A 580 -7.35 58.09 -8.00
N PRO A 581 -8.42 57.59 -8.66
CA PRO A 581 -9.26 56.60 -7.99
C PRO A 581 -9.85 55.48 -8.89
N ASN A 582 -10.10 54.33 -8.24
CA ASN A 582 -11.04 53.25 -8.56
C ASN A 582 -11.48 52.99 -10.02
N SER A 583 -11.10 51.82 -10.56
CA SER A 583 -12.10 50.75 -10.83
C SER A 583 -11.51 49.36 -11.13
N THR A 584 -12.05 48.34 -10.44
CA THR A 584 -12.37 46.96 -10.92
C THR A 584 -11.31 45.97 -11.46
N ALA A 585 -11.65 44.68 -11.29
CA ALA A 585 -11.18 43.51 -12.04
C ALA A 585 -9.73 43.01 -11.81
N HIS A 586 -9.47 42.39 -10.65
CA HIS A 586 -8.49 41.30 -10.57
C HIS A 586 -9.04 40.03 -11.22
N ALA A 587 -8.28 39.41 -12.11
CA ALA A 587 -8.54 38.03 -12.55
C ALA A 587 -8.14 37.03 -11.45
N PRO A 588 -8.85 35.89 -11.27
CA PRO A 588 -8.57 34.94 -10.21
C PRO A 588 -7.30 34.10 -10.49
N PRO A 589 -6.58 33.64 -9.46
CA PRO A 589 -5.48 32.70 -9.59
C PRO A 589 -5.99 31.28 -9.88
N VAL A 590 -5.24 30.51 -10.67
CA VAL A 590 -5.56 29.10 -10.96
C VAL A 590 -5.07 28.22 -9.80
N ALA A 591 -5.99 27.70 -8.97
CA ALA A 591 -5.64 26.69 -7.98
C ALA A 591 -5.41 25.32 -8.63
N THR A 592 -4.46 24.54 -8.11
CA THR A 592 -4.22 23.14 -8.51
C THR A 592 -5.32 22.22 -7.96
N GLN A 593 -5.94 21.41 -8.82
CA GLN A 593 -6.84 20.34 -8.36
C GLN A 593 -6.05 19.33 -7.53
N GLY A 594 -6.49 19.11 -6.28
CA GLY A 594 -5.87 18.19 -5.34
C GLY A 594 -6.55 16.82 -5.28
N PHE A 595 -5.84 15.85 -4.71
CA PHE A 595 -6.22 14.44 -4.74
C PHE A 595 -7.37 14.09 -3.76
N CYS A 596 -8.41 13.42 -4.28
CA CYS A 596 -9.46 12.80 -3.48
C CYS A 596 -9.66 11.34 -3.93
N GLY A 597 -9.37 10.38 -3.05
CA GLY A 597 -9.62 8.96 -3.31
C GLY A 597 -11.10 8.58 -3.15
N PRO A 598 -11.55 7.45 -3.71
CA PRO A 598 -12.97 7.16 -3.93
C PRO A 598 -13.79 6.88 -2.66
N THR A 599 -13.14 6.65 -1.52
CA THR A 599 -13.82 6.57 -0.21
C THR A 599 -14.27 7.93 0.32
N SER A 600 -13.70 9.04 -0.17
CA SER A 600 -14.01 10.36 0.37
C SER A 600 -15.36 10.90 -0.14
N PRO A 601 -16.09 11.66 0.71
CA PRO A 601 -17.26 12.40 0.27
C PRO A 601 -16.94 13.36 -0.88
N ASP A 602 -15.77 13.99 -0.85
CA ASP A 602 -15.29 14.88 -1.92
C ASP A 602 -15.30 14.20 -3.29
N TYR A 603 -14.73 13.01 -3.42
CA TYR A 603 -14.73 12.26 -4.70
C TYR A 603 -16.15 11.99 -5.18
N SER A 604 -17.01 11.48 -4.29
CA SER A 604 -18.40 11.13 -4.60
C SER A 604 -19.24 12.36 -5.01
N LEU A 605 -19.06 13.50 -4.33
CA LEU A 605 -19.68 14.79 -4.69
C LEU A 605 -19.19 15.29 -6.05
N ASN A 606 -17.89 15.14 -6.35
CA ASN A 606 -17.31 15.56 -7.62
C ASN A 606 -17.87 14.72 -8.79
N VAL A 607 -17.99 13.39 -8.61
CA VAL A 607 -18.60 12.48 -9.59
C VAL A 607 -20.08 12.84 -9.84
N ALA A 608 -20.85 13.10 -8.78
CA ALA A 608 -22.25 13.51 -8.91
C ALA A 608 -22.42 14.84 -9.65
N GLN A 609 -21.60 15.85 -9.33
CA GLN A 609 -21.64 17.15 -10.01
C GLN A 609 -21.20 17.03 -11.47
N MET A 610 -20.22 16.18 -11.78
CA MET A 610 -19.78 15.91 -13.16
C MET A 610 -20.89 15.22 -13.98
N LYS A 611 -21.55 14.20 -13.41
CA LYS A 611 -22.70 13.54 -14.05
C LYS A 611 -23.82 14.53 -14.40
N LEU A 612 -24.20 15.39 -13.45
CA LEU A 612 -25.26 16.39 -13.63
C LEU A 612 -24.90 17.51 -14.62
N ARG A 613 -23.61 17.82 -14.78
CA ARG A 613 -23.13 18.76 -15.83
C ARG A 613 -23.31 18.20 -17.24
N GLN A 614 -23.31 16.87 -17.42
CA GLN A 614 -23.46 16.23 -18.73
C GLN A 614 -24.91 16.18 -19.23
N THR A 615 -25.90 16.22 -18.32
CA THR A 615 -27.34 16.12 -18.66
C THR A 615 -27.99 17.46 -19.08
N SER A 616 -27.20 18.42 -19.59
CA SER A 616 -27.64 19.75 -20.08
C SER A 616 -28.43 20.66 -19.08
N LEU A 617 -28.49 20.32 -17.79
CA LEU A 617 -29.14 21.15 -16.76
C LEU A 617 -28.29 22.33 -16.24
N LEU A 618 -27.07 22.50 -16.76
CA LEU A 618 -26.13 23.55 -16.32
C LEU A 618 -25.74 24.50 -17.46
N THR A 619 -26.76 25.02 -18.14
CA THR A 619 -26.71 26.18 -19.04
C THR A 619 -27.95 27.05 -18.77
N THR A 620 -27.89 28.31 -18.32
CA THR A 620 -26.78 29.20 -17.89
C THR A 620 -27.29 30.07 -16.70
N GLU A 621 -26.56 30.99 -16.04
CA GLU A 621 -25.24 31.61 -16.22
C GLU A 621 -24.49 31.74 -14.87
N SER A 622 -23.18 31.99 -14.92
CA SER A 622 -22.49 32.99 -14.06
C SER A 622 -21.02 33.15 -14.49
N ASN A 623 -20.70 34.25 -15.19
CA ASN A 623 -19.35 34.81 -15.40
C ASN A 623 -18.15 33.84 -15.56
N GLY A 624 -18.22 32.90 -16.51
CA GLY A 624 -17.03 32.34 -17.21
C GLY A 624 -15.93 31.66 -16.37
N GLN A 625 -16.12 31.47 -15.07
CA GLN A 625 -15.14 30.83 -14.19
C GLN A 625 -15.39 29.33 -14.13
N GLN A 626 -14.35 28.55 -14.42
CA GLN A 626 -14.36 27.11 -14.25
C GLN A 626 -14.41 26.79 -12.76
N LEU A 627 -15.63 26.60 -12.22
CA LEU A 627 -15.92 26.37 -10.79
C LEU A 627 -14.91 25.40 -10.15
N GLN A 628 -13.96 25.96 -9.41
CA GLN A 628 -12.91 25.20 -8.74
C GLN A 628 -13.47 24.63 -7.44
N LEU A 629 -13.82 23.34 -7.48
CA LEU A 629 -14.33 22.60 -6.34
C LEU A 629 -13.40 22.74 -5.13
N ALA A 630 -13.96 23.23 -4.02
CA ALA A 630 -13.22 23.46 -2.78
C ALA A 630 -12.78 22.12 -2.17
N SER A 631 -11.55 21.69 -2.48
CA SER A 631 -10.89 20.54 -1.88
C SER A 631 -10.48 20.83 -0.42
N ILE A 632 -10.17 19.75 0.30
CA ILE A 632 -9.37 19.78 1.53
C ILE A 632 -7.99 20.45 1.30
N ASP A 633 -7.49 20.51 0.06
CA ASP A 633 -6.20 21.13 -0.28
C ASP A 633 -6.07 22.64 -0.06
N ASN A 634 -7.16 23.38 0.20
CA ASN A 634 -7.09 24.82 0.52
C ASN A 634 -6.42 25.12 1.88
N ASP A 635 -6.04 24.10 2.66
CA ASP A 635 -5.46 24.20 4.01
C ASP A 635 -3.97 24.64 4.08
N VAL A 636 -3.36 25.08 2.97
CA VAL A 636 -1.94 25.56 2.96
C VAL A 636 -1.83 27.09 3.11
N ALA A 637 -2.92 27.84 3.01
CA ALA A 637 -2.90 29.30 2.85
C ALA A 637 -3.50 30.10 4.02
N SER A 638 -2.88 30.06 5.21
CA SER A 638 -3.19 31.02 6.30
C SER A 638 -2.05 31.30 7.28
N HIS A 639 -1.24 30.31 7.65
CA HIS A 639 -0.06 30.52 8.49
C HIS A 639 1.07 31.19 7.70
N ARG A 640 1.04 32.53 7.63
CA ARG A 640 2.19 33.33 7.21
C ARG A 640 3.38 33.04 8.12
N GLU A 641 4.48 32.58 7.56
CA GLU A 641 5.78 32.61 8.21
C GLU A 641 6.11 34.07 8.59
N HIS A 642 6.01 34.41 9.88
CA HIS A 642 6.68 35.59 10.42
C HIS A 642 8.13 35.20 10.70
N GLY A 643 9.07 36.00 10.21
CA GLY A 643 10.46 35.61 10.07
C GLY A 643 11.11 35.17 11.38
N ALA A 644 11.52 33.90 11.44
CA ALA A 644 12.46 33.43 12.45
C ALA A 644 13.87 33.92 12.08
N ASP A 645 14.18 35.16 12.46
CA ASP A 645 15.52 35.74 12.31
C ASP A 645 16.60 34.90 13.00
N ASN A 646 17.83 34.97 12.49
CA ASN A 646 18.96 34.21 13.01
C ASN A 646 19.36 34.69 14.42
N ALA A 647 18.85 34.04 15.46
CA ALA A 647 19.39 34.08 16.82
C ALA A 647 19.96 32.70 17.18
N GLY A 648 21.24 32.64 17.54
CA GLY A 648 21.97 31.39 17.74
C GLY A 648 22.19 30.97 19.20
N MET A 649 22.84 29.81 19.36
CA MET A 649 23.28 29.17 20.61
C MET A 649 22.19 28.67 21.57
N GLY A 650 22.60 27.74 22.44
CA GLY A 650 21.73 27.04 23.39
C GLY A 650 21.53 27.79 24.71
N GLY A 651 20.58 27.31 25.51
CA GLY A 651 20.15 27.92 26.77
C GLY A 651 18.73 28.48 26.68
N ARG A 652 17.71 27.61 26.75
CA ARG A 652 16.28 28.01 26.68
C ARG A 652 15.29 27.24 27.56
N GLU A 653 15.67 26.16 28.24
CA GLU A 653 14.68 25.27 28.91
C GLU A 653 13.80 25.98 29.95
N LEU A 654 14.33 26.91 30.75
CA LEU A 654 13.52 27.72 31.68
C LEU A 654 12.49 28.65 30.99
N GLY A 655 12.64 28.93 29.69
CA GLY A 655 11.78 29.86 28.96
C GLY A 655 10.45 29.26 28.50
N ASP A 656 10.43 27.96 28.15
CA ASP A 656 9.25 27.33 27.57
C ASP A 656 8.33 26.73 28.66
N GLN A 657 8.86 26.26 29.79
CA GLN A 657 8.04 25.83 30.93
C GLN A 657 7.18 26.99 31.49
N PHE A 658 7.74 28.20 31.57
CA PHE A 658 7.00 29.40 31.99
C PHE A 658 5.82 29.70 31.05
N ARG A 659 6.00 29.58 29.73
CA ARG A 659 4.93 29.75 28.73
C ARG A 659 3.84 28.71 28.87
N LEU A 660 4.23 27.44 29.04
CA LEU A 660 3.29 26.34 29.25
C LEU A 660 2.49 26.44 30.56
N LEU A 661 2.92 27.26 31.53
CA LEU A 661 2.20 27.53 32.78
C LEU A 661 1.27 28.76 32.72
N GLN A 662 1.17 29.46 31.58
CA GLN A 662 0.38 30.69 31.45
C GLN A 662 -1.15 30.46 31.42
N PHE A 663 -1.63 29.24 31.17
CA PHE A 663 -3.07 28.92 31.28
C PHE A 663 -3.65 29.28 32.66
N ARG A 664 -2.83 29.21 33.72
CA ARG A 664 -3.20 29.59 35.10
C ARG A 664 -3.59 31.06 35.26
N SER A 665 -3.25 31.91 34.28
CA SER A 665 -3.63 33.34 34.24
C SER A 665 -4.83 33.62 33.33
N LEU A 666 -5.30 32.62 32.56
CA LEU A 666 -6.42 32.72 31.63
C LEU A 666 -7.73 32.23 32.25
N PHE A 667 -7.65 31.26 33.15
CA PHE A 667 -8.78 30.72 33.91
C PHE A 667 -8.33 30.10 35.24
N ASP A 668 -9.27 30.01 36.19
CA ASP A 668 -9.04 29.41 37.51
C ASP A 668 -9.02 27.86 37.46
N SER A 669 -8.72 27.25 38.61
CA SER A 669 -8.62 25.80 38.73
C SER A 669 -9.96 25.06 38.56
N GLN A 670 -11.12 25.69 38.76
CA GLN A 670 -12.41 25.04 38.55
C GLN A 670 -12.73 24.97 37.06
N GLU A 671 -12.54 26.08 36.34
CA GLU A 671 -12.73 26.13 34.89
C GLU A 671 -11.72 25.23 34.16
N ALA A 672 -10.46 25.15 34.63
CA ALA A 672 -9.49 24.18 34.13
C ALA A 672 -9.98 22.72 34.25
N MET A 673 -10.57 22.35 35.39
CA MET A 673 -11.13 21.01 35.58
C MET A 673 -12.37 20.79 34.71
N ARG A 674 -13.21 21.81 34.53
CA ARG A 674 -14.38 21.76 33.65
C ARG A 674 -13.97 21.50 32.19
N LEU A 675 -12.96 22.21 31.69
CA LEU A 675 -12.42 22.02 30.34
C LEU A 675 -11.77 20.63 30.15
N LEU A 676 -11.12 20.07 31.18
CA LEU A 676 -10.62 18.70 31.13
C LEU A 676 -11.77 17.66 31.08
N SER A 677 -12.87 17.88 31.80
CA SER A 677 -14.09 17.06 31.66
C SER A 677 -14.71 17.17 30.26
N VAL A 678 -14.69 18.35 29.64
CA VAL A 678 -15.12 18.54 28.23
C VAL A 678 -14.21 17.78 27.26
N TYR A 679 -12.89 17.81 27.44
CA TYR A 679 -11.98 16.97 26.66
C TYR A 679 -12.30 15.48 26.82
N GLN A 680 -12.65 15.04 28.03
CA GLN A 680 -13.05 13.66 28.30
C GLN A 680 -14.35 13.28 27.57
N GLU A 681 -15.40 14.11 27.61
CA GLU A 681 -16.66 13.90 26.87
C GLU A 681 -16.46 13.92 25.35
N VAL A 682 -15.59 14.78 24.84
CA VAL A 682 -15.44 15.01 23.39
C VAL A 682 -14.45 14.03 22.73
N ILE A 683 -13.37 13.66 23.41
CA ILE A 683 -12.32 12.77 22.90
C ILE A 683 -12.11 11.54 23.80
N GLY A 684 -11.97 11.74 25.11
CA GLY A 684 -11.52 10.70 26.04
C GLY A 684 -12.42 9.47 26.17
N GLU A 685 -13.75 9.62 26.00
CA GLU A 685 -14.70 8.49 25.94
C GLU A 685 -14.43 7.54 24.76
N PHE A 686 -13.99 8.09 23.62
CA PHE A 686 -13.68 7.34 22.41
C PHE A 686 -12.23 6.86 22.39
N HIS A 687 -11.32 7.75 22.75
CA HIS A 687 -9.88 7.60 22.60
C HIS A 687 -9.16 7.99 23.90
N PRO A 688 -9.18 7.11 24.91
CA PRO A 688 -8.45 7.29 26.17
C PRO A 688 -6.94 7.15 25.95
N VAL A 689 -6.32 8.23 25.47
CA VAL A 689 -4.87 8.37 25.20
C VAL A 689 -4.14 9.22 26.25
N ILE A 690 -4.88 9.63 27.30
CA ILE A 690 -4.42 10.33 28.50
C ILE A 690 -5.10 9.64 29.70
N ASP A 691 -4.39 9.42 30.81
CA ASP A 691 -5.07 9.32 32.11
C ASP A 691 -5.57 10.70 32.53
N ILE A 692 -6.85 10.95 32.30
CA ILE A 692 -7.48 12.23 32.64
C ILE A 692 -7.46 12.51 34.15
N ASN A 693 -7.52 11.48 35.00
CA ASN A 693 -7.58 11.66 36.45
C ASN A 693 -6.22 12.08 37.01
N GLY A 694 -5.14 11.42 36.58
CA GLY A 694 -3.77 11.83 36.86
C GLY A 694 -3.46 13.22 36.31
N LEU A 695 -3.92 13.56 35.10
CA LEU A 695 -3.75 14.89 34.53
C LEU A 695 -4.49 15.98 35.33
N MET A 696 -5.72 15.73 35.75
CA MET A 696 -6.49 16.63 36.62
C MET A 696 -5.80 16.81 37.98
N ALA A 697 -5.34 15.73 38.61
CA ALA A 697 -4.62 15.78 39.89
C ALA A 697 -3.21 16.40 39.78
N GLN A 698 -2.60 16.42 38.59
CA GLN A 698 -1.35 17.14 38.31
C GLN A 698 -1.61 18.64 38.05
N ALA A 699 -2.66 18.97 37.30
CA ALA A 699 -3.09 20.35 37.05
C ALA A 699 -3.51 21.07 38.34
N GLN A 700 -4.24 20.41 39.25
CA GLN A 700 -4.57 20.95 40.57
C GLN A 700 -3.31 21.29 41.40
N ARG A 701 -2.25 20.49 41.32
CA ARG A 701 -0.97 20.79 41.97
C ARG A 701 -0.30 22.03 41.37
N TRP A 702 -0.28 22.16 40.04
CA TRP A 702 0.21 23.38 39.37
C TRP A 702 -0.62 24.64 39.68
N TYR A 703 -1.88 24.53 40.13
CA TYR A 703 -2.65 25.66 40.67
C TYR A 703 -2.42 25.93 42.15
N ALA A 704 -1.94 24.94 42.92
CA ALA A 704 -1.63 25.06 44.36
C ALA A 704 -0.19 25.53 44.63
N GLU A 705 0.71 25.37 43.66
CA GLU A 705 2.08 25.90 43.70
C GLU A 705 2.10 27.43 43.59
N ASP A 706 2.62 28.09 44.63
CA ASP A 706 2.72 29.55 44.75
C ASP A 706 3.39 30.21 43.53
N ASN A 707 2.97 31.43 43.19
CA ASN A 707 3.40 32.20 42.00
C ASN A 707 4.90 32.59 41.94
N SER A 708 5.74 32.03 42.80
CA SER A 708 7.20 32.16 42.77
C SER A 708 7.79 31.36 41.58
N PRO A 709 8.54 32.00 40.66
CA PRO A 709 9.20 31.30 39.54
C PRO A 709 10.33 30.34 39.95
N TRP A 710 10.63 30.22 41.24
CA TRP A 710 11.81 29.53 41.78
C TRP A 710 11.49 28.30 42.64
N SER A 711 10.20 27.94 42.77
CA SER A 711 9.75 26.88 43.68
C SER A 711 9.98 25.45 43.14
N LEU A 712 10.14 25.29 41.83
CA LEU A 712 10.32 24.00 41.17
C LEU A 712 11.80 23.56 41.24
N SER A 713 12.17 22.89 42.33
CA SER A 713 13.52 22.32 42.50
C SER A 713 13.78 21.20 41.48
N PRO A 714 14.92 21.19 40.77
CA PRO A 714 15.19 20.24 39.67
C PRO A 714 15.66 18.86 40.14
N GLU A 715 15.14 18.34 41.27
CA GLU A 715 15.48 17.01 41.77
C GLU A 715 14.72 15.90 40.99
N GLY A 716 15.20 15.61 39.78
CA GLY A 716 14.95 14.32 39.11
C GLY A 716 13.65 14.16 38.31
N GLY A 717 13.22 15.15 37.51
CA GLY A 717 11.99 14.96 36.69
C GLY A 717 11.75 15.84 35.45
N GLY A 718 12.64 16.78 35.10
CA GLY A 718 12.34 17.90 34.19
C GLY A 718 11.69 17.52 32.85
N THR A 719 12.16 16.48 32.17
CA THR A 719 11.65 16.08 30.84
C THR A 719 10.23 15.49 30.86
N SER A 720 9.75 14.95 31.99
CA SER A 720 8.38 14.45 32.12
C SER A 720 7.40 15.60 32.37
N VAL A 721 7.74 16.51 33.29
CA VAL A 721 6.88 17.63 33.69
C VAL A 721 6.52 18.51 32.48
N ASP A 722 7.50 18.77 31.61
CA ASP A 722 7.26 19.47 30.34
C ASP A 722 6.31 18.73 29.39
N GLN A 723 6.40 17.40 29.30
CA GLN A 723 5.53 16.61 28.44
C GLN A 723 4.09 16.62 28.96
N ASP A 724 3.90 16.52 30.28
CA ASP A 724 2.59 16.60 30.93
C ASP A 724 1.97 18.00 30.78
N LEU A 725 2.78 19.07 30.85
CA LEU A 725 2.35 20.45 30.58
C LEU A 725 1.91 20.66 29.11
N VAL A 726 2.64 20.09 28.13
CA VAL A 726 2.22 20.12 26.71
C VAL A 726 0.91 19.37 26.51
N ILE A 727 0.77 18.18 27.12
CA ILE A 727 -0.46 17.38 27.08
C ILE A 727 -1.64 18.16 27.66
N LEU A 728 -1.47 18.82 28.82
CA LEU A 728 -2.49 19.67 29.43
C LEU A 728 -2.92 20.80 28.50
N ASN A 729 -1.99 21.59 27.98
CA ASN A 729 -2.31 22.73 27.11
C ASN A 729 -3.00 22.29 25.81
N LEU A 730 -2.63 21.15 25.22
CA LEU A 730 -3.31 20.60 24.03
C LEU A 730 -4.73 20.13 24.36
N ALA A 731 -4.95 19.43 25.48
CA ALA A 731 -6.28 18.98 25.90
C ALA A 731 -7.22 20.18 26.15
N LEU A 732 -6.72 21.23 26.82
CA LEU A 732 -7.44 22.48 27.07
C LEU A 732 -7.78 23.22 25.75
N ALA A 733 -6.84 23.29 24.80
CA ALA A 733 -7.08 23.91 23.50
C ALA A 733 -8.17 23.16 22.70
N ILE A 734 -8.16 21.82 22.73
CA ILE A 734 -9.22 20.99 22.09
C ILE A 734 -10.57 21.24 22.75
N ALA A 735 -10.65 21.29 24.09
CA ALA A 735 -11.90 21.56 24.81
C ALA A 735 -12.48 22.96 24.51
N LEU A 736 -11.64 24.00 24.57
CA LEU A 736 -12.02 25.38 24.21
C LEU A 736 -12.49 25.47 22.76
N ARG A 737 -11.86 24.72 21.85
CA ARG A 737 -12.24 24.65 20.44
C ARG A 737 -13.59 23.95 20.25
N ALA A 738 -13.85 22.89 20.99
CA ALA A 738 -15.10 22.11 20.95
C ALA A 738 -16.32 22.91 21.45
N GLU A 739 -16.16 23.74 22.49
CA GLU A 739 -17.25 24.56 23.02
C GLU A 739 -17.49 25.87 22.25
N SER A 740 -16.53 26.33 21.43
CA SER A 740 -16.58 27.65 20.80
C SER A 740 -17.87 27.93 20.02
N THR A 741 -18.44 29.13 20.21
CA THR A 741 -19.47 29.71 19.32
C THR A 741 -18.86 30.50 18.15
N SER A 742 -17.55 30.75 18.20
CA SER A 742 -16.79 31.67 17.34
C SER A 742 -15.80 30.92 16.44
N SER A 743 -15.54 31.46 15.25
CA SER A 743 -14.53 30.94 14.32
C SER A 743 -13.12 30.91 14.93
N VAL A 744 -12.84 31.83 15.86
CA VAL A 744 -11.60 31.96 16.63
C VAL A 744 -11.95 32.27 18.09
N SER A 745 -11.37 31.53 19.03
CA SER A 745 -11.33 31.92 20.45
C SER A 745 -9.93 32.47 20.76
N GLU A 746 -9.84 33.66 21.35
CA GLU A 746 -8.54 34.29 21.62
C GLU A 746 -7.74 33.53 22.69
N VAL A 747 -8.44 32.89 23.64
CA VAL A 747 -7.84 32.05 24.69
C VAL A 747 -7.30 30.74 24.11
N GLU A 748 -8.08 30.09 23.23
CA GLU A 748 -7.69 28.90 22.47
C GLU A 748 -6.43 29.18 21.61
N ARG A 749 -6.44 30.31 20.89
CA ARG A 749 -5.29 30.76 20.09
C ARG A 749 -4.07 31.04 20.97
N TYR A 750 -4.22 31.72 22.09
CA TYR A 750 -3.11 32.06 23.00
C TYR A 750 -2.44 30.81 23.59
N ILE A 751 -3.23 29.82 24.01
CA ILE A 751 -2.72 28.54 24.53
C ILE A 751 -2.01 27.78 23.42
N THR A 752 -2.60 27.74 22.22
CA THR A 752 -2.01 27.08 21.04
C THR A 752 -0.68 27.73 20.65
N GLU A 753 -0.62 29.06 20.55
CA GLU A 753 0.61 29.82 20.21
C GLU A 753 1.75 29.59 21.20
N ASN A 754 1.46 29.47 22.51
CA ASN A 754 2.46 29.16 23.53
C ASN A 754 2.86 27.67 23.58
N CYS A 755 1.95 26.75 23.26
CA CYS A 755 2.19 25.31 23.31
C CYS A 755 2.85 24.73 22.04
N GLN A 756 2.49 25.25 20.86
CA GLN A 756 2.87 24.66 19.55
C GLN A 756 4.39 24.51 19.36
N GLY A 757 5.19 25.45 19.89
CA GLY A 757 6.65 25.37 19.84
C GLY A 757 7.20 24.15 20.61
N ALA A 758 6.72 23.95 21.83
CA ALA A 758 7.10 22.81 22.67
C ALA A 758 6.54 21.49 22.10
N ALA A 759 5.29 21.46 21.63
CA ALA A 759 4.71 20.30 20.96
C ALA A 759 5.55 19.87 19.73
N ASN A 760 5.88 20.81 18.85
CA ASN A 760 6.72 20.55 17.67
C ASN A 760 8.12 20.05 18.06
N ALA A 761 8.73 20.61 19.10
CA ALA A 761 10.03 20.15 19.61
C ALA A 761 9.96 18.71 20.15
N ARG A 762 8.93 18.35 20.93
CA ARG A 762 8.73 16.99 21.45
C ARG A 762 8.36 15.99 20.35
N ILE A 763 7.71 16.42 19.26
CA ILE A 763 7.37 15.59 18.09
C ILE A 763 8.58 15.36 17.15
N THR A 764 9.55 16.28 17.11
CA THR A 764 10.73 16.20 16.22
C THR A 764 12.02 15.72 16.91
N ALA A 765 12.03 15.65 18.24
CA ALA A 765 13.07 14.97 19.02
C ALA A 765 13.01 13.43 18.84
N PRO A 766 14.12 12.70 19.11
CA PRO A 766 14.11 11.24 19.17
C PRO A 766 13.01 10.70 20.10
N VAL A 767 12.48 9.52 19.77
CA VAL A 767 11.38 8.91 20.52
C VAL A 767 11.93 8.23 21.77
N SER A 768 11.37 8.60 22.92
CA SER A 768 11.85 8.21 24.25
C SER A 768 10.74 7.94 25.26
N SER A 769 9.50 8.40 24.99
CA SER A 769 8.35 8.16 25.87
C SER A 769 7.04 7.99 25.10
N VAL A 770 6.10 7.25 25.69
CA VAL A 770 4.71 7.14 25.21
C VAL A 770 4.02 8.51 25.16
N LYS A 771 4.40 9.43 26.06
CA LYS A 771 3.85 10.79 26.08
C LYS A 771 4.16 11.57 24.80
N GLN A 772 5.25 11.29 24.08
CA GLN A 772 5.48 11.86 22.74
C GLN A 772 4.44 11.36 21.72
N VAL A 773 4.02 10.09 21.80
CA VAL A 773 2.91 9.52 20.99
C VAL A 773 1.60 10.23 21.32
N THR A 774 1.30 10.44 22.60
CA THR A 774 0.11 11.19 23.05
C THR A 774 0.15 12.64 22.55
N ILE A 775 1.27 13.34 22.63
CA ILE A 775 1.43 14.72 22.11
C ILE A 775 1.20 14.77 20.59
N ALA A 776 1.68 13.78 19.83
CA ALA A 776 1.41 13.67 18.40
C ALA A 776 -0.08 13.43 18.11
N LEU A 777 -0.73 12.52 18.84
CA LEU A 777 -2.18 12.25 18.68
C LEU A 777 -3.04 13.46 19.05
N LEU A 778 -2.73 14.17 20.14
CA LEU A 778 -3.42 15.40 20.54
C LEU A 778 -3.22 16.53 19.53
N SER A 779 -2.02 16.67 18.97
CA SER A 779 -1.77 17.59 17.86
C SER A 779 -2.62 17.22 16.63
N GLY A 780 -2.81 15.92 16.37
CA GLY A 780 -3.71 15.41 15.33
C GLY A 780 -5.17 15.77 15.58
N TRP A 781 -5.67 15.60 16.81
CA TRP A 781 -7.01 16.01 17.22
C TRP A 781 -7.22 17.53 17.10
N HIS A 782 -6.27 18.32 17.57
CA HIS A 782 -6.30 19.77 17.40
C HIS A 782 -6.43 20.14 15.90
N TYR A 783 -5.58 19.60 15.01
CA TYR A 783 -5.73 19.83 13.57
C TYR A 783 -7.11 19.41 13.00
N LEU A 784 -7.71 18.32 13.49
CA LEU A 784 -9.04 17.91 13.07
C LEU A 784 -10.12 18.93 13.47
N PHE A 785 -10.04 19.46 14.69
CA PHE A 785 -10.96 20.48 15.23
C PHE A 785 -10.77 21.89 14.62
N HIS A 786 -9.69 22.09 13.86
CA HIS A 786 -9.46 23.25 12.99
C HIS A 786 -9.73 22.96 11.49
N ASP A 787 -10.52 21.94 11.18
CA ASP A 787 -10.93 21.50 9.82
C ASP A 787 -9.77 21.05 8.90
N ALA A 788 -8.61 20.63 9.45
CA ALA A 788 -7.42 20.23 8.71
C ALA A 788 -7.14 18.70 8.79
N PRO A 789 -8.03 17.83 8.24
CA PRO A 789 -7.99 16.38 8.46
C PRO A 789 -6.75 15.70 7.86
N ARG A 790 -6.08 16.29 6.86
CA ARG A 790 -4.81 15.76 6.35
C ARG A 790 -3.63 16.01 7.29
N SER A 791 -3.66 17.08 8.07
CA SER A 791 -2.66 17.30 9.13
C SER A 791 -2.90 16.33 10.29
N ALA A 792 -4.17 16.07 10.63
CA ALA A 792 -4.54 14.99 11.56
C ALA A 792 -4.04 13.62 11.08
N TRP A 793 -4.34 13.22 9.85
CA TRP A 793 -3.84 11.98 9.22
C TRP A 793 -2.31 11.88 9.27
N ARG A 794 -1.57 12.96 8.98
CA ARG A 794 -0.10 12.99 9.11
C ARG A 794 0.38 12.77 10.54
N MET A 795 -0.28 13.39 11.53
CA MET A 795 0.07 13.19 12.94
C MET A 795 -0.20 11.75 13.42
N CYS A 796 -1.25 11.10 12.93
CA CYS A 796 -1.50 9.68 13.21
C CYS A 796 -0.38 8.77 12.65
N GLY A 797 0.06 9.04 11.41
CA GLY A 797 1.22 8.35 10.83
C GLY A 797 2.51 8.54 11.63
N ILE A 798 2.75 9.74 12.14
CA ILE A 798 3.89 10.00 13.05
C ILE A 798 3.73 9.21 14.36
N ALA A 799 2.56 9.28 15.00
CA ALA A 799 2.30 8.57 16.26
C ALA A 799 2.48 7.05 16.13
N GLY A 800 2.00 6.44 15.03
CA GLY A 800 2.21 5.02 14.80
C GLY A 800 3.67 4.65 14.49
N HIS A 801 4.42 5.51 13.79
CA HIS A 801 5.87 5.33 13.66
C HIS A 801 6.61 5.48 15.01
N MET A 802 6.17 6.37 15.90
CA MET A 802 6.73 6.47 17.25
C MET A 802 6.48 5.19 18.07
N LEU A 803 5.29 4.57 17.95
CA LEU A 803 5.02 3.24 18.54
C LEU A 803 5.90 2.13 17.91
N MET A 804 6.27 2.26 16.64
CA MET A 804 7.19 1.34 15.98
C MET A 804 8.63 1.51 16.49
N GLU A 805 9.10 2.76 16.64
CA GLU A 805 10.43 3.08 17.18
C GLU A 805 10.58 2.69 18.66
N LEU A 806 9.51 2.76 19.46
CA LEU A 806 9.46 2.19 20.83
C LEU A 806 9.36 0.64 20.85
N GLY A 807 9.23 -0.02 19.70
CA GLY A 807 9.03 -1.47 19.61
C GLY A 807 7.62 -1.97 19.96
N TYR A 808 6.73 -1.07 20.40
CA TYR A 808 5.39 -1.39 20.94
C TYR A 808 4.38 -1.89 19.91
N HIS A 809 4.75 -1.84 18.62
CA HIS A 809 4.03 -2.55 17.56
C HIS A 809 4.11 -4.09 17.69
N ASN A 810 5.13 -4.61 18.38
CA ASN A 810 5.31 -6.03 18.66
C ASN A 810 4.85 -6.37 20.09
N GLY A 811 3.93 -7.33 20.20
CA GLY A 811 3.28 -7.73 21.44
C GLY A 811 4.17 -8.54 22.40
N HIS A 812 5.32 -9.06 21.94
CA HIS A 812 6.32 -9.67 22.81
C HIS A 812 7.22 -8.60 23.45
N VAL A 813 7.73 -7.66 22.65
CA VAL A 813 8.50 -6.50 23.13
C VAL A 813 7.67 -5.67 24.11
N LEU A 814 6.41 -5.37 23.78
CA LEU A 814 5.50 -4.62 24.64
C LEU A 814 5.30 -5.28 26.02
N LYS A 815 5.20 -6.61 26.08
CA LYS A 815 5.09 -7.38 27.33
C LYS A 815 6.40 -7.47 28.13
N GLN A 816 7.55 -7.23 27.49
CA GLN A 816 8.86 -7.21 28.16
C GLN A 816 9.29 -5.79 28.58
N ALA A 817 8.66 -4.75 28.03
CA ALA A 817 8.96 -3.35 28.33
C ALA A 817 8.06 -2.72 29.40
N LEU A 818 6.97 -3.39 29.79
CA LEU A 818 5.96 -2.87 30.73
C LEU A 818 5.62 -3.91 31.81
N ASP A 819 6.15 -3.72 33.01
CA ASP A 819 5.91 -4.62 34.17
C ASP A 819 4.50 -4.50 34.79
N ASN A 820 3.71 -3.49 34.36
CA ASN A 820 2.45 -3.11 35.00
C ASN A 820 1.25 -3.28 34.04
N GLU A 821 0.21 -4.00 34.48
CA GLU A 821 -1.03 -4.23 33.72
C GLU A 821 -1.75 -2.91 33.35
N THR A 822 -1.72 -1.90 34.24
CA THR A 822 -2.37 -0.59 34.01
C THR A 822 -1.69 0.16 32.88
N GLN A 823 -0.36 0.31 32.92
CA GLN A 823 0.43 0.93 31.86
C GLN A 823 0.32 0.16 30.54
N THR A 824 0.23 -1.17 30.62
CA THR A 824 -0.01 -2.04 29.47
C THR A 824 -1.37 -1.73 28.83
N ALA A 825 -2.44 -1.57 29.62
CA ALA A 825 -3.77 -1.21 29.11
C ALA A 825 -3.85 0.22 28.53
N GLU A 826 -3.11 1.19 29.09
CA GLU A 826 -2.94 2.54 28.55
C GLU A 826 -2.27 2.50 27.17
N VAL A 827 -1.13 1.82 27.05
CA VAL A 827 -0.39 1.71 25.78
C VAL A 827 -1.21 0.93 24.74
N TYR A 828 -1.91 -0.13 25.12
CA TYR A 828 -2.87 -0.79 24.21
C TYR A 828 -3.97 0.16 23.74
N SER A 829 -4.51 1.03 24.61
CA SER A 829 -5.53 2.02 24.24
C SER A 829 -5.00 3.07 23.24
N ILE A 830 -3.72 3.44 23.35
CA ILE A 830 -3.01 4.30 22.40
C ILE A 830 -2.79 3.58 21.05
N ILE A 831 -2.34 2.32 21.06
CA ILE A 831 -2.17 1.49 19.85
C ILE A 831 -3.52 1.33 19.12
N CYS A 832 -4.59 0.98 19.85
CA CYS A 832 -5.96 0.92 19.31
C CYS A 832 -6.35 2.25 18.65
N SER A 833 -6.08 3.36 19.34
CA SER A 833 -6.42 4.70 18.84
C SER A 833 -5.66 5.05 17.56
N VAL A 834 -4.36 4.74 17.44
CA VAL A 834 -3.60 4.92 16.20
C VAL A 834 -4.21 4.10 15.05
N ILE A 835 -4.44 2.80 15.25
CA ILE A 835 -4.98 1.92 14.20
C ILE A 835 -6.37 2.40 13.75
N ILE A 836 -7.23 2.78 14.70
CA ILE A 836 -8.58 3.27 14.43
C ILE A 836 -8.55 4.62 13.70
N LEU A 837 -7.76 5.59 14.16
CA LEU A 837 -7.69 6.92 13.57
C LEU A 837 -7.01 6.92 12.20
N ASP A 838 -6.05 6.03 11.96
CA ASP A 838 -5.47 5.79 10.64
C ASP A 838 -6.56 5.41 9.63
N ARG A 839 -7.42 4.41 9.92
CA ARG A 839 -8.53 4.04 9.02
C ARG A 839 -9.53 5.19 8.85
N GLN A 840 -9.93 5.84 9.95
CA GLN A 840 -10.94 6.90 9.90
C GLN A 840 -10.48 8.13 9.10
N TRP A 841 -9.26 8.62 9.34
CA TRP A 841 -8.73 9.81 8.68
C TRP A 841 -8.23 9.52 7.26
N SER A 842 -7.83 8.28 6.96
CA SER A 842 -7.59 7.82 5.58
C SER A 842 -8.89 7.81 4.78
N ALA A 843 -9.95 7.16 5.30
CA ALA A 843 -11.26 7.13 4.65
C ALA A 843 -11.84 8.53 4.41
N SER A 844 -11.70 9.45 5.40
CA SER A 844 -12.26 10.80 5.30
C SER A 844 -11.52 11.72 4.33
N THR A 845 -10.19 11.58 4.23
CA THR A 845 -9.37 12.34 3.27
C THR A 845 -9.28 11.69 1.89
N GLY A 846 -9.66 10.41 1.78
CA GLY A 846 -9.44 9.57 0.59
C GLY A 846 -7.97 9.20 0.38
N LEU A 847 -7.11 9.34 1.40
CA LEU A 847 -5.71 8.90 1.35
C LEU A 847 -5.58 7.41 1.70
N PRO A 848 -4.49 6.73 1.32
CA PRO A 848 -4.18 5.39 1.81
C PRO A 848 -3.95 5.38 3.33
N THR A 849 -4.16 4.24 3.98
CA THR A 849 -3.71 4.00 5.36
C THR A 849 -2.19 3.99 5.45
N HIS A 850 -1.66 4.51 6.57
CA HIS A 850 -0.23 4.41 6.89
C HIS A 850 0.16 2.96 7.24
N PHE A 851 -0.74 2.24 7.90
CA PHE A 851 -0.43 0.94 8.52
C PHE A 851 -1.31 -0.18 7.95
N LYS A 852 -0.73 -1.33 7.64
CA LYS A 852 -1.51 -2.54 7.35
C LYS A 852 -2.05 -3.11 8.65
N THR A 853 -3.07 -3.97 8.58
CA THR A 853 -3.62 -4.64 9.78
C THR A 853 -2.64 -5.66 10.37
N SER A 854 -1.61 -6.05 9.62
CA SER A 854 -0.44 -6.81 10.08
C SER A 854 0.77 -5.94 10.49
N SER A 855 0.63 -4.61 10.58
CA SER A 855 1.71 -3.71 11.04
C SER A 855 1.79 -3.57 12.57
N PHE A 856 0.83 -4.15 13.29
CA PHE A 856 0.79 -4.28 14.74
C PHE A 856 0.36 -5.73 15.06
N ASP A 857 0.92 -6.33 16.11
CA ASP A 857 0.53 -7.70 16.50
C ASP A 857 -0.94 -7.80 16.93
N PRO A 858 -1.60 -8.98 16.83
CA PRO A 858 -2.99 -9.16 17.22
C PRO A 858 -3.27 -8.79 18.68
N LEU A 859 -4.06 -7.72 18.88
CA LEU A 859 -4.32 -7.15 20.20
C LEU A 859 -5.23 -8.06 21.05
N PRO A 860 -4.86 -8.39 22.31
CA PRO A 860 -5.71 -9.18 23.19
C PRO A 860 -7.05 -8.48 23.49
N LYS A 861 -8.17 -9.15 23.19
CA LYS A 861 -9.53 -8.60 23.27
C LYS A 861 -9.97 -8.20 24.69
N ASP A 862 -9.26 -8.69 25.70
CA ASP A 862 -9.59 -8.55 27.12
C ASP A 862 -8.83 -7.40 27.78
N LEU A 863 -7.73 -6.95 27.18
CA LEU A 863 -6.99 -5.75 27.60
C LEU A 863 -7.62 -4.45 27.07
N VAL A 864 -8.39 -4.53 25.96
CA VAL A 864 -9.14 -3.39 25.42
C VAL A 864 -10.43 -3.17 26.22
N LYS A 865 -10.29 -2.49 27.37
CA LYS A 865 -11.38 -2.24 28.34
C LYS A 865 -12.42 -1.21 27.84
N ASN A 866 -12.06 -0.32 26.92
CA ASN A 866 -12.98 0.69 26.35
C ASN A 866 -13.95 0.07 25.29
N PRO A 867 -15.28 0.28 25.40
CA PRO A 867 -16.26 -0.35 24.51
C PRO A 867 -16.20 0.18 23.07
N TYR A 868 -15.95 1.49 22.88
CA TYR A 868 -15.83 2.09 21.54
C TYR A 868 -14.59 1.56 20.80
N LEU A 869 -13.43 1.50 21.45
CA LEU A 869 -12.22 0.91 20.87
C LEU A 869 -12.45 -0.57 20.51
N LYS A 870 -13.07 -1.35 21.41
CA LYS A 870 -13.38 -2.77 21.20
C LYS A 870 -14.33 -3.00 20.02
N ALA A 871 -15.35 -2.16 19.87
CA ALA A 871 -16.24 -2.17 18.71
C ALA A 871 -15.51 -1.76 17.42
N MET A 872 -14.76 -0.66 17.43
CA MET A 872 -14.07 -0.15 16.24
C MET A 872 -12.95 -1.08 15.73
N LEU A 873 -12.25 -1.81 16.61
CA LEU A 873 -11.31 -2.86 16.18
C LEU A 873 -12.01 -3.98 15.40
N ALA A 874 -13.20 -4.41 15.86
CA ALA A 874 -14.00 -5.40 15.14
C ALA A 874 -14.54 -4.86 13.80
N PHE A 875 -14.83 -3.56 13.73
CA PHE A 875 -15.25 -2.90 12.48
C PHE A 875 -14.16 -2.90 11.41
N ILE A 876 -12.89 -2.71 11.81
CA ILE A 876 -11.77 -2.57 10.86
C ILE A 876 -11.58 -3.83 10.00
N ILE A 877 -11.78 -5.02 10.60
CA ILE A 877 -11.74 -6.32 9.91
C ILE A 877 -12.82 -6.40 8.79
N ILE A 878 -13.92 -5.66 8.93
CA ILE A 878 -14.98 -5.55 7.93
C ILE A 878 -14.60 -4.45 6.92
N SER A 879 -14.20 -3.26 7.39
CA SER A 879 -13.95 -2.11 6.51
C SER A 879 -12.72 -2.23 5.62
N ASP A 880 -11.70 -2.99 6.03
CA ASP A 880 -10.54 -3.29 5.19
C ASP A 880 -10.94 -3.99 3.88
N LYS A 881 -12.10 -4.67 3.84
CA LYS A 881 -12.66 -5.31 2.64
C LYS A 881 -13.24 -4.31 1.63
N PHE A 882 -13.64 -3.12 2.07
CA PHE A 882 -14.34 -2.15 1.21
C PHE A 882 -13.43 -1.48 0.16
N GLY A 883 -12.11 -1.50 0.37
CA GLY A 883 -11.16 -0.71 -0.42
C GLY A 883 -11.08 -1.12 -1.90
N GLU A 884 -10.82 -2.39 -2.18
CA GLU A 884 -10.67 -2.90 -3.55
C GLU A 884 -11.98 -2.80 -4.36
N PRO A 885 -13.16 -3.20 -3.85
CA PRO A 885 -14.41 -3.11 -4.62
C PRO A 885 -14.81 -1.67 -4.97
N ILE A 886 -14.68 -0.73 -4.03
CA ILE A 886 -14.92 0.70 -4.28
C ILE A 886 -13.92 1.26 -5.31
N PHE A 887 -12.66 0.80 -5.28
CA PHE A 887 -11.63 1.22 -6.23
C PHE A 887 -11.84 0.69 -7.65
N LYS A 888 -12.41 -0.52 -7.81
CA LYS A 888 -12.85 -1.05 -9.12
C LYS A 888 -13.99 -0.22 -9.70
N ALA A 889 -15.07 -0.04 -8.94
CA ALA A 889 -16.21 0.77 -9.34
C ALA A 889 -15.82 2.21 -9.72
N ALA A 890 -14.87 2.81 -8.99
CA ALA A 890 -14.38 4.16 -9.24
C ALA A 890 -13.71 4.34 -10.62
N LYS A 891 -13.22 3.26 -11.24
CA LYS A 891 -12.65 3.27 -12.61
C LYS A 891 -13.70 2.96 -13.70
N GLY A 892 -14.91 2.52 -13.33
CA GLY A 892 -15.86 1.90 -14.26
C GLY A 892 -15.58 0.43 -14.56
N GLU A 893 -14.82 -0.27 -13.71
CA GLU A 893 -14.78 -1.75 -13.71
C GLU A 893 -16.04 -2.28 -12.99
N SER A 894 -16.58 -3.43 -13.41
CA SER A 894 -17.76 -4.03 -12.74
C SER A 894 -17.47 -4.40 -11.29
N TYR A 895 -18.48 -4.21 -10.43
CA TYR A 895 -18.38 -4.28 -8.97
C TYR A 895 -19.42 -5.21 -8.32
N LEU A 896 -20.60 -5.38 -8.93
CA LEU A 896 -21.77 -5.98 -8.29
C LEU A 896 -21.72 -7.52 -8.32
N ASP A 897 -20.92 -8.05 -7.41
CA ASP A 897 -21.13 -9.36 -6.79
C ASP A 897 -22.21 -9.17 -5.70
N GLU A 898 -23.44 -9.61 -6.00
CA GLU A 898 -24.59 -9.40 -5.11
C GLU A 898 -24.47 -10.15 -3.79
N ASP A 899 -23.92 -11.37 -3.82
CA ASP A 899 -23.71 -12.19 -2.64
C ASP A 899 -22.66 -11.55 -1.72
N ALA A 900 -21.54 -11.07 -2.28
CA ALA A 900 -20.53 -10.34 -1.51
C ALA A 900 -21.08 -9.02 -0.94
N PHE A 901 -21.92 -8.31 -1.69
CA PHE A 901 -22.57 -7.08 -1.23
C PHE A 901 -23.50 -7.33 -0.03
N GLU A 902 -24.40 -8.32 -0.10
CA GLU A 902 -25.30 -8.61 1.00
C GLU A 902 -24.59 -9.26 2.21
N VAL A 903 -23.57 -10.10 1.98
CA VAL A 903 -22.71 -10.61 3.05
C VAL A 903 -22.00 -9.46 3.79
N MET A 904 -21.59 -8.39 3.10
CA MET A 904 -21.04 -7.20 3.76
C MET A 904 -22.11 -6.40 4.53
N ASN A 905 -23.32 -6.23 3.99
CA ASN A 905 -24.44 -5.58 4.71
C ASN A 905 -24.81 -6.33 6.00
N ILE A 906 -24.84 -7.66 5.95
CA ILE A 906 -25.09 -8.55 7.09
C ILE A 906 -23.96 -8.45 8.11
N GLN A 907 -22.69 -8.47 7.69
CA GLN A 907 -21.55 -8.29 8.59
C GLN A 907 -21.57 -6.93 9.30
N ILE A 908 -21.96 -5.84 8.61
CA ILE A 908 -22.18 -4.52 9.23
C ILE A 908 -23.33 -4.56 10.24
N ASP A 909 -24.44 -5.27 9.95
CA ASP A 909 -25.58 -5.35 10.87
C ASP A 909 -25.28 -6.15 12.14
N GLN A 910 -24.65 -7.32 11.97
CA GLN A 910 -24.19 -8.16 13.07
C GLN A 910 -23.17 -7.42 13.94
N TRP A 911 -22.25 -6.68 13.32
CA TRP A 911 -21.31 -5.81 14.05
C TRP A 911 -22.04 -4.73 14.85
N ARG A 912 -22.98 -3.98 14.24
CA ARG A 912 -23.77 -2.95 14.92
C ARG A 912 -24.52 -3.56 16.12
N LYS A 913 -25.30 -4.62 15.91
CA LYS A 913 -26.06 -5.31 16.96
C LYS A 913 -25.16 -5.80 18.10
N LYS A 914 -23.97 -6.33 17.78
CA LYS A 914 -22.99 -6.78 18.78
C LYS A 914 -22.31 -5.62 19.55
N ALA A 915 -22.27 -4.43 18.97
CA ALA A 915 -21.62 -3.26 19.56
C ALA A 915 -22.57 -2.35 20.36
N VAL A 916 -23.85 -2.25 19.96
CA VAL A 916 -24.84 -1.32 20.58
C VAL A 916 -26.20 -1.96 20.91
N GLY A 917 -26.37 -3.28 20.71
CA GLY A 917 -27.66 -3.96 20.83
C GLY A 917 -28.61 -3.64 19.67
N ASP A 918 -29.90 -3.95 19.84
CA ASP A 918 -30.94 -3.76 18.81
C ASP A 918 -31.38 -2.29 18.61
N VAL A 919 -30.53 -1.32 18.98
CA VAL A 919 -30.79 0.12 18.88
C VAL A 919 -30.61 0.60 17.43
N SER A 920 -31.73 0.90 16.76
CA SER A 920 -31.76 1.48 15.40
C SER A 920 -31.74 3.00 15.38
N LEU A 921 -31.34 3.61 14.25
CA LEU A 921 -31.41 5.08 14.07
C LEU A 921 -32.84 5.63 14.21
N ALA A 922 -33.85 4.88 13.77
CA ALA A 922 -35.25 5.28 13.88
C ALA A 922 -35.71 5.39 15.35
N GLN A 923 -35.29 4.45 16.20
CA GLN A 923 -35.56 4.49 17.65
C GLN A 923 -34.74 5.58 18.35
N LEU A 924 -33.47 5.80 17.94
CA LEU A 924 -32.63 6.87 18.48
C LEU A 924 -33.29 8.25 18.33
N GLY A 925 -34.02 8.50 17.24
CA GLY A 925 -34.72 9.76 17.01
C GLY A 925 -35.69 10.15 18.13
N SER A 926 -36.41 9.20 18.73
CA SER A 926 -37.30 9.46 19.87
C SER A 926 -36.55 9.44 21.21
N SER A 927 -35.52 8.61 21.36
CA SER A 927 -34.68 8.55 22.57
C SER A 927 -33.87 9.83 22.82
N LEU A 928 -33.32 10.46 21.77
CA LEU A 928 -32.49 11.68 21.88
C LEU A 928 -33.24 12.85 22.54
N ALA A 929 -34.53 12.97 22.25
CA ALA A 929 -35.42 14.00 22.77
C ALA A 929 -35.75 13.85 24.27
N ASN A 930 -35.53 12.68 24.87
CA ASN A 930 -35.70 12.44 26.30
C ASN A 930 -34.35 12.25 27.01
N PRO A 931 -33.88 13.23 27.83
CA PRO A 931 -32.60 13.13 28.52
C PRO A 931 -32.41 11.86 29.38
N SER A 932 -33.48 11.26 29.93
CA SER A 932 -33.36 10.05 30.75
C SER A 932 -33.25 8.74 29.95
N MET A 933 -33.50 8.79 28.64
CA MET A 933 -33.41 7.65 27.72
C MET A 933 -32.28 7.82 26.69
N ARG A 934 -31.45 8.86 26.84
CA ARG A 934 -30.37 9.19 25.91
C ARG A 934 -29.19 8.20 26.08
N PRO A 935 -28.83 7.44 25.04
CA PRO A 935 -27.66 6.56 25.11
C PRO A 935 -26.35 7.37 24.99
N PRO A 936 -25.20 6.78 25.38
CA PRO A 936 -23.90 7.43 25.29
C PRO A 936 -23.54 7.94 23.89
N SER A 937 -22.67 8.96 23.85
CA SER A 937 -22.11 9.58 22.64
C SER A 937 -21.59 8.54 21.63
N TRP A 938 -20.86 7.55 22.12
CA TRP A 938 -20.27 6.48 21.33
C TRP A 938 -21.29 5.50 20.75
N VAL A 939 -22.44 5.26 21.40
CA VAL A 939 -23.52 4.43 20.84
C VAL A 939 -24.09 5.10 19.58
N ILE A 940 -24.39 6.40 19.68
CA ILE A 940 -24.92 7.20 18.57
C ILE A 940 -23.92 7.21 17.40
N LEU A 941 -22.62 7.42 17.71
CA LEU A 941 -21.56 7.44 16.71
C LEU A 941 -21.32 6.06 16.06
N LEU A 942 -21.41 4.95 16.78
CA LEU A 942 -21.26 3.61 16.20
C LEU A 942 -22.44 3.25 15.27
N SER A 943 -23.68 3.56 15.64
CA SER A 943 -24.83 3.36 14.77
C SER A 943 -24.74 4.18 13.48
N LEU A 944 -24.36 5.47 13.57
CA LEU A 944 -24.14 6.31 12.39
C LEU A 944 -22.95 5.84 11.52
N ARG A 945 -21.95 5.16 12.11
CA ARG A 945 -20.85 4.53 11.37
C ARG A 945 -21.29 3.27 10.63
N ALA A 946 -22.18 2.46 11.19
CA ALA A 946 -22.79 1.31 10.49
C ALA A 946 -23.50 1.79 9.21
N GLU A 947 -24.33 2.83 9.33
CA GLU A 947 -25.05 3.37 8.18
C GLU A 947 -24.12 4.09 7.19
N SER A 948 -23.07 4.79 7.66
CA SER A 948 -22.04 5.33 6.76
C SER A 948 -21.19 4.27 6.07
N ALA A 949 -21.09 3.05 6.61
CA ALA A 949 -20.42 1.92 5.95
C ALA A 949 -21.27 1.39 4.78
N ARG A 950 -22.58 1.20 5.01
CA ARG A 950 -23.54 0.88 3.93
C ARG A 950 -23.58 1.97 2.87
N SER A 951 -23.47 3.24 3.28
CA SER A 951 -23.37 4.36 2.33
C SER A 951 -22.13 4.26 1.43
N LEU A 952 -21.01 3.74 1.93
CA LEU A 952 -19.81 3.49 1.12
C LEU A 952 -20.00 2.31 0.15
N LEU A 953 -20.69 1.24 0.56
CA LEU A 953 -21.01 0.10 -0.31
C LEU A 953 -22.01 0.48 -1.44
N LEU A 954 -22.96 1.37 -1.15
CA LEU A 954 -24.01 1.79 -2.10
C LEU A 954 -23.55 2.83 -3.13
N LYS A 955 -22.52 3.64 -2.84
CA LYS A 955 -22.00 4.67 -3.77
C LYS A 955 -21.59 4.11 -5.15
N PRO A 956 -20.86 2.98 -5.23
CA PRO A 956 -20.64 2.23 -6.48
C PRO A 956 -21.87 1.98 -7.35
N CYS A 957 -23.04 1.71 -6.76
CA CYS A 957 -24.30 1.47 -7.49
C CYS A 957 -24.82 2.71 -8.25
N PHE A 958 -24.16 3.86 -8.07
CA PHE A 958 -24.51 5.14 -8.69
C PHE A 958 -23.29 5.83 -9.36
N PHE A 959 -22.17 5.11 -9.52
CA PHE A 959 -20.98 5.58 -10.24
C PHE A 959 -21.16 5.52 -11.78
N LEU A 960 -20.08 5.68 -12.55
CA LEU A 960 -20.13 5.65 -14.02
C LEU A 960 -20.35 4.20 -14.51
N ASN A 961 -21.17 4.05 -15.56
CA ASN A 961 -21.44 2.79 -16.26
C ASN A 961 -22.14 1.67 -15.46
N THR A 962 -22.79 1.96 -14.32
CA THR A 962 -23.66 1.00 -13.62
C THR A 962 -24.90 0.67 -14.46
N ASP A 963 -25.41 -0.56 -14.37
CA ASP A 963 -26.70 -0.95 -14.97
C ASP A 963 -27.87 -0.16 -14.36
N ILE A 964 -28.93 0.02 -15.15
CA ILE A 964 -30.15 0.73 -14.75
C ILE A 964 -30.98 -0.14 -13.80
N GLU A 965 -31.02 -1.47 -13.99
CA GLU A 965 -31.78 -2.35 -13.11
C GLU A 965 -31.10 -2.52 -11.73
N ASP A 966 -29.77 -2.60 -11.69
CA ASP A 966 -28.99 -2.55 -10.45
C ASP A 966 -29.21 -1.24 -9.70
N GLY A 967 -29.10 -0.11 -10.40
CA GLY A 967 -29.30 1.22 -9.83
C GLY A 967 -30.74 1.45 -9.36
N LYS A 968 -31.75 0.82 -9.99
CA LYS A 968 -33.14 0.76 -9.50
C LYS A 968 -33.26 -0.03 -8.21
N LYS A 969 -32.71 -1.26 -8.18
CA LYS A 969 -32.78 -2.19 -7.02
C LYS A 969 -32.30 -1.52 -5.74
N TYR A 970 -31.19 -0.79 -5.82
CA TYR A 970 -30.57 -0.15 -4.66
C TYR A 970 -31.05 1.29 -4.37
N LEU A 971 -31.97 1.84 -5.17
CA LEU A 971 -32.44 3.22 -5.02
C LEU A 971 -33.25 3.48 -3.72
N PRO A 972 -34.24 2.64 -3.33
CA PRO A 972 -35.00 2.87 -2.09
C PRO A 972 -34.12 2.74 -0.82
N PRO A 973 -33.29 1.68 -0.66
CA PRO A 973 -32.36 1.58 0.48
C PRO A 973 -31.41 2.77 0.59
N ALA A 974 -30.86 3.26 -0.53
CA ALA A 974 -29.96 4.41 -0.51
C ALA A 974 -30.62 5.70 -0.01
N ILE A 975 -31.89 5.94 -0.33
CA ILE A 975 -32.62 7.14 0.09
C ILE A 975 -33.11 7.03 1.53
N GLU A 976 -33.58 5.85 1.96
CA GLU A 976 -33.92 5.61 3.36
C GLU A 976 -32.70 5.79 4.27
N LEU A 977 -31.55 5.25 3.86
CA LEU A 977 -30.27 5.37 4.56
C LEU A 977 -29.85 6.85 4.72
N VAL A 978 -29.90 7.62 3.63
CA VAL A 978 -29.63 9.07 3.62
C VAL A 978 -30.59 9.81 4.58
N TYR A 979 -31.89 9.52 4.51
CA TYR A 979 -32.88 10.15 5.38
C TYR A 979 -32.63 9.83 6.85
N ASN A 980 -32.43 8.55 7.20
CA ASN A 980 -32.17 8.11 8.56
C ASN A 980 -30.89 8.73 9.14
N MET A 981 -29.80 8.78 8.37
CA MET A 981 -28.55 9.43 8.78
C MET A 981 -28.74 10.93 9.03
N VAL A 982 -29.28 11.68 8.05
CA VAL A 982 -29.38 13.14 8.17
C VAL A 982 -30.44 13.56 9.20
N ASN A 983 -31.56 12.84 9.29
CA ASN A 983 -32.58 13.08 10.33
C ASN A 983 -32.00 12.86 11.74
N THR A 984 -31.22 11.79 11.96
CA THR A 984 -30.58 11.55 13.27
C THR A 984 -29.59 12.67 13.63
N LEU A 985 -28.80 13.15 12.66
CA LEU A 985 -27.88 14.27 12.89
C LEU A 985 -28.61 15.58 13.18
N TYR A 986 -29.71 15.85 12.47
CA TYR A 986 -30.55 17.03 12.70
C TYR A 986 -31.27 16.99 14.06
N LEU A 987 -31.73 15.81 14.49
CA LEU A 987 -32.28 15.59 15.85
C LEU A 987 -31.19 15.71 16.93
N LEU A 988 -29.95 15.29 16.64
CA LEU A 988 -28.81 15.43 17.56
C LEU A 988 -28.44 16.91 17.79
N ASP A 989 -28.42 17.74 16.75
CA ASP A 989 -28.22 19.21 16.86
C ASP A 989 -29.39 19.92 17.54
N SER A 990 -30.63 19.54 17.21
CA SER A 990 -31.82 20.25 17.72
C SER A 990 -32.25 19.84 19.13
N SER A 991 -31.78 18.70 19.66
CA SER A 991 -32.12 18.22 21.02
C SER A 991 -30.92 18.08 21.98
N THR A 992 -29.68 18.25 21.52
CA THR A 992 -28.46 18.06 22.32
C THR A 992 -27.36 19.05 21.95
N ASN A 993 -26.34 19.17 22.79
CA ASN A 993 -25.06 19.83 22.44
C ASN A 993 -24.07 18.90 21.73
N ILE A 994 -24.35 17.60 21.62
CA ILE A 994 -23.39 16.55 21.20
C ILE A 994 -22.95 16.77 19.75
N TYR A 995 -23.88 17.09 18.84
CA TYR A 995 -23.52 17.39 17.44
C TYR A 995 -22.54 18.58 17.37
N ARG A 996 -22.70 19.58 18.26
CA ARG A 996 -21.81 20.75 18.32
C ARG A 996 -20.44 20.43 18.89
N THR A 997 -20.37 19.86 20.08
CA THR A 997 -19.10 19.63 20.79
C THR A 997 -18.24 18.56 20.10
N GLN A 998 -18.88 17.61 19.42
CA GLN A 998 -18.23 16.54 18.67
C GLN A 998 -18.35 16.74 17.13
N HIS A 999 -18.60 17.98 16.65
CA HIS A 999 -18.86 18.31 15.24
C HIS A 999 -17.93 17.65 14.21
N PRO A 1000 -16.58 17.58 14.40
CA PRO A 1000 -15.69 16.99 13.41
C PRO A 1000 -15.96 15.50 13.13
N PHE A 1001 -16.50 14.75 14.09
CA PHE A 1001 -16.91 13.36 13.89
C PHE A 1001 -18.14 13.25 12.98
N TYR A 1002 -19.12 14.13 13.17
CA TYR A 1002 -20.42 14.06 12.48
C TYR A 1002 -20.43 14.79 11.14
N GLN A 1003 -19.66 15.87 10.97
CA GLN A 1003 -19.57 16.63 9.73
C GLN A 1003 -19.10 15.78 8.54
N HIS A 1004 -18.18 14.84 8.77
CA HIS A 1004 -17.75 13.89 7.74
C HIS A 1004 -18.88 12.92 7.34
N LEU A 1005 -19.66 12.43 8.31
CA LEU A 1005 -20.80 11.53 8.07
C LEU A 1005 -21.94 12.25 7.33
N LEU A 1006 -22.20 13.52 7.69
CA LEU A 1006 -23.14 14.38 6.97
C LEU A 1006 -22.72 14.57 5.51
N ALA A 1007 -21.45 14.93 5.27
CA ALA A 1007 -20.92 15.06 3.91
C ALA A 1007 -21.00 13.74 3.13
N SER A 1008 -20.73 12.59 3.79
CA SER A 1008 -20.82 11.26 3.19
C SER A 1008 -22.26 10.91 2.74
N ALA A 1009 -23.26 11.22 3.58
CA ALA A 1009 -24.67 11.05 3.25
C ALA A 1009 -25.13 11.99 2.12
N CYS A 1010 -24.72 13.27 2.15
CA CYS A 1010 -24.99 14.22 1.06
C CYS A 1010 -24.37 13.76 -0.27
N ALA A 1011 -23.20 13.12 -0.22
CA ALA A 1011 -22.54 12.60 -1.41
C ALA A 1011 -23.30 11.43 -2.04
N LEU A 1012 -23.83 10.50 -1.24
CA LEU A 1012 -24.73 9.45 -1.74
C LEU A 1012 -26.04 10.04 -2.28
N ALA A 1013 -26.63 11.00 -1.56
CA ALA A 1013 -27.85 11.70 -2.00
C ALA A 1013 -27.67 12.36 -3.38
N PHE A 1014 -26.52 12.98 -3.64
CA PHE A 1014 -26.23 13.61 -4.92
C PHE A 1014 -25.89 12.64 -6.05
N LEU A 1015 -25.25 11.50 -5.76
CA LEU A 1015 -25.11 10.42 -6.75
C LEU A 1015 -26.46 9.81 -7.13
N VAL A 1016 -27.36 9.65 -6.15
CA VAL A 1016 -28.75 9.24 -6.34
C VAL A 1016 -29.53 10.25 -7.20
N VAL A 1017 -29.45 11.55 -6.91
CA VAL A 1017 -30.06 12.61 -7.76
C VAL A 1017 -29.52 12.55 -9.19
N ALA A 1018 -28.20 12.38 -9.35
CA ALA A 1018 -27.57 12.27 -10.66
C ALA A 1018 -28.04 11.04 -11.44
N PHE A 1019 -28.17 9.87 -10.79
CA PHE A 1019 -28.69 8.65 -11.40
C PHE A 1019 -30.17 8.78 -11.79
N ILE A 1020 -31.01 9.36 -10.93
CA ILE A 1020 -32.43 9.60 -11.22
C ILE A 1020 -32.59 10.48 -12.45
N GLU A 1021 -31.82 11.58 -12.54
CA GLU A 1021 -31.98 12.52 -13.65
C GLU A 1021 -31.39 12.02 -14.96
N GLN A 1022 -30.30 11.25 -14.92
CA GLN A 1022 -29.75 10.60 -16.13
C GLN A 1022 -30.72 9.56 -16.73
N ASN A 1023 -31.54 8.90 -15.91
CA ASN A 1023 -32.45 7.83 -16.32
C ASN A 1023 -33.94 8.22 -16.22
N LYS A 1024 -34.23 9.53 -16.16
CA LYS A 1024 -35.55 10.10 -15.82
C LYS A 1024 -36.72 9.51 -16.61
N SER A 1025 -36.55 9.33 -17.93
CA SER A 1025 -37.57 8.78 -18.83
C SER A 1025 -37.93 7.31 -18.55
N LEU A 1026 -37.01 6.54 -17.96
CA LEU A 1026 -37.20 5.13 -17.61
C LEU A 1026 -37.65 4.94 -16.15
N LEU A 1027 -37.32 5.90 -15.27
CA LEU A 1027 -37.62 5.84 -13.84
C LEU A 1027 -38.95 6.51 -13.47
N LEU A 1028 -39.41 7.53 -14.20
CA LEU A 1028 -40.61 8.32 -13.85
C LEU A 1028 -41.88 7.48 -13.59
N ALA A 1029 -42.02 6.31 -14.21
CA ALA A 1029 -43.17 5.41 -14.04
C ALA A 1029 -43.02 4.40 -12.88
N THR A 1030 -41.85 4.31 -12.23
CA THR A 1030 -41.54 3.28 -11.22
C THR A 1030 -41.10 3.83 -9.85
N LEU A 1031 -40.87 5.16 -9.73
CA LEU A 1031 -40.47 5.79 -8.47
C LEU A 1031 -41.67 5.95 -7.49
N PRO A 1032 -41.57 5.48 -6.23
CA PRO A 1032 -42.58 5.74 -5.20
C PRO A 1032 -42.71 7.23 -4.86
N ALA A 1033 -43.94 7.73 -4.68
CA ALA A 1033 -44.19 9.16 -4.45
C ALA A 1033 -43.51 9.73 -3.19
N ASN A 1034 -43.32 8.91 -2.15
CA ASN A 1034 -42.63 9.28 -0.90
C ASN A 1034 -41.10 9.39 -1.04
N LEU A 1035 -40.50 8.77 -2.06
CA LEU A 1035 -39.05 8.70 -2.25
C LEU A 1035 -38.45 10.09 -2.57
N THR A 1036 -39.10 10.84 -3.45
CA THR A 1036 -38.81 12.25 -3.74
C THR A 1036 -38.90 13.12 -2.49
N ASP A 1037 -39.91 12.87 -1.66
CA ASP A 1037 -40.23 13.63 -0.45
C ASP A 1037 -39.18 13.41 0.66
N TRP A 1038 -38.72 12.17 0.85
CA TRP A 1038 -37.64 11.83 1.79
C TRP A 1038 -36.31 12.44 1.36
N LEU A 1039 -35.97 12.36 0.06
CA LEU A 1039 -34.76 12.97 -0.49
C LEU A 1039 -34.77 14.50 -0.37
N SER A 1040 -35.92 15.13 -0.61
CA SER A 1040 -36.14 16.57 -0.41
C SER A 1040 -35.91 17.00 1.04
N ARG A 1041 -36.55 16.33 2.00
CA ARG A 1041 -36.42 16.62 3.44
C ARG A 1041 -34.98 16.42 3.92
N SER A 1042 -34.30 15.37 3.45
CA SER A 1042 -32.89 15.09 3.75
C SER A 1042 -31.99 16.25 3.35
N LEU A 1043 -32.13 16.77 2.14
CA LEU A 1043 -31.31 17.88 1.64
C LEU A 1043 -31.64 19.20 2.34
N GLN A 1044 -32.89 19.44 2.74
CA GLN A 1044 -33.25 20.60 3.57
C GLN A 1044 -32.61 20.55 4.96
N MET A 1045 -32.65 19.40 5.64
CA MET A 1045 -31.99 19.21 6.94
C MET A 1045 -30.47 19.33 6.84
N ALA A 1046 -29.86 18.79 5.78
CA ALA A 1046 -28.42 18.92 5.53
C ALA A 1046 -27.99 20.37 5.28
N VAL A 1047 -28.78 21.14 4.54
CA VAL A 1047 -28.59 22.59 4.36
C VAL A 1047 -28.69 23.32 5.70
N ALA A 1048 -29.69 23.03 6.53
CA ALA A 1048 -29.85 23.67 7.83
C ALA A 1048 -28.64 23.43 8.75
N LEU A 1049 -28.15 22.19 8.84
CA LEU A 1049 -26.92 21.87 9.56
C LEU A 1049 -25.70 22.58 8.97
N ALA A 1050 -25.54 22.55 7.63
CA ALA A 1050 -24.41 23.20 6.98
C ALA A 1050 -24.39 24.72 7.24
N THR A 1051 -25.55 25.39 7.16
CA THR A 1051 -25.72 26.81 7.50
C THR A 1051 -25.44 27.10 8.98
N ASN A 1052 -25.96 26.29 9.91
CA ASN A 1052 -25.77 26.48 11.36
C ASN A 1052 -24.29 26.46 11.79
N TYR A 1053 -23.43 25.75 11.05
CA TYR A 1053 -22.03 25.51 11.39
C TYR A 1053 -21.01 26.16 10.45
N ALA A 1054 -21.44 26.80 9.35
CA ALA A 1054 -20.55 27.36 8.32
C ALA A 1054 -19.61 28.46 8.83
N HIS A 1055 -19.97 29.18 9.91
CA HIS A 1055 -19.13 30.22 10.50
C HIS A 1055 -18.06 29.68 11.46
N ILE A 1056 -18.25 28.50 12.06
CA ILE A 1056 -17.30 27.86 12.98
C ILE A 1056 -16.45 26.76 12.33
N SER A 1057 -16.99 26.06 11.32
CA SER A 1057 -16.32 24.97 10.63
C SER A 1057 -16.18 25.29 9.13
N ARG A 1058 -14.93 25.35 8.68
CA ARG A 1058 -14.56 25.51 7.27
C ARG A 1058 -15.01 24.30 6.44
N ALA A 1059 -15.04 23.10 7.03
CA ALA A 1059 -15.62 21.92 6.39
C ALA A 1059 -17.15 22.02 6.22
N SER A 1060 -17.84 22.69 7.14
CA SER A 1060 -19.27 22.99 7.01
C SER A 1060 -19.53 24.06 5.94
N GLY A 1061 -18.74 25.14 5.91
CA GLY A 1061 -18.80 26.14 4.85
C GLY A 1061 -18.55 25.55 3.45
N ARG A 1062 -17.55 24.66 3.30
CA ARG A 1062 -17.30 23.92 2.04
C ARG A 1062 -18.49 23.04 1.63
N LEU A 1063 -19.16 22.39 2.59
CA LEU A 1063 -20.37 21.60 2.30
C LEU A 1063 -21.54 22.50 1.88
N LEU A 1064 -21.80 23.59 2.61
CA LEU A 1064 -22.85 24.55 2.29
C LEU A 1064 -22.69 25.15 0.89
N GLN A 1065 -21.45 25.47 0.48
CA GLN A 1065 -21.15 25.93 -0.87
C GLN A 1065 -21.59 24.88 -1.91
N ARG A 1066 -21.18 23.61 -1.77
CA ARG A 1066 -21.55 22.54 -2.70
C ARG A 1066 -23.06 22.26 -2.74
N LEU A 1067 -23.73 22.30 -1.58
CA LEU A 1067 -25.20 22.21 -1.49
C LEU A 1067 -25.89 23.38 -2.21
N SER A 1068 -25.30 24.58 -2.14
CA SER A 1068 -25.81 25.79 -2.79
C SER A 1068 -25.58 25.80 -4.31
N GLU A 1069 -24.41 25.36 -4.78
CA GLU A 1069 -24.10 25.18 -6.21
C GLU A 1069 -25.10 24.22 -6.89
N MET A 1070 -25.56 23.21 -6.17
CA MET A 1070 -26.54 22.24 -6.70
C MET A 1070 -28.01 22.64 -6.44
N ARG A 1071 -28.27 23.73 -5.71
CA ARG A 1071 -29.62 24.20 -5.37
C ARG A 1071 -30.51 24.43 -6.60
N GLY A 1072 -29.96 25.02 -7.67
CA GLY A 1072 -30.72 25.27 -8.90
C GLY A 1072 -31.26 23.99 -9.54
N ILE A 1073 -30.43 22.94 -9.61
CA ILE A 1073 -30.85 21.61 -10.07
C ILE A 1073 -31.94 21.06 -9.14
N LEU A 1074 -31.72 21.08 -7.83
CA LEU A 1074 -32.68 20.53 -6.86
C LEU A 1074 -34.04 21.25 -6.90
N VAL A 1075 -34.08 22.56 -7.15
CA VAL A 1075 -35.34 23.31 -7.37
C VAL A 1075 -35.99 22.91 -8.70
N ASN A 1076 -35.22 22.81 -9.79
CA ASN A 1076 -35.74 22.36 -11.10
C ASN A 1076 -36.27 20.92 -11.09
N LEU A 1077 -35.81 20.08 -10.14
CA LEU A 1077 -36.30 18.73 -9.91
C LEU A 1077 -37.46 18.65 -8.91
N GLY A 1078 -37.93 19.78 -8.36
CA GLY A 1078 -38.95 19.81 -7.30
C GLY A 1078 -38.47 19.29 -5.93
N LEU A 1079 -37.19 18.90 -5.81
CA LEU A 1079 -36.57 18.42 -4.58
C LEU A 1079 -36.28 19.55 -3.57
N LEU A 1080 -36.34 20.81 -3.99
CA LEU A 1080 -36.37 21.97 -3.09
C LEU A 1080 -37.48 22.93 -3.55
N LYS A 1081 -38.15 23.57 -2.60
CA LYS A 1081 -39.15 24.60 -2.90
C LYS A 1081 -38.46 25.82 -3.54
N GLY A 1082 -39.07 26.37 -4.59
CA GLY A 1082 -38.71 27.66 -5.15
C GLY A 1082 -38.94 28.80 -4.15
N GLN A 1083 -38.28 29.94 -4.37
CA GLN A 1083 -38.39 31.10 -3.48
C GLN A 1083 -39.63 31.96 -3.77
N ASP A 1084 -40.77 31.55 -3.22
CA ASP A 1084 -41.90 32.44 -2.96
C ASP A 1084 -42.04 32.64 -1.44
N GLY A 1085 -41.66 33.83 -0.97
CA GLY A 1085 -41.90 34.29 0.41
C GLY A 1085 -40.81 33.98 1.44
N GLN A 1086 -40.03 35.02 1.77
CA GLN A 1086 -39.36 35.29 3.06
C GLN A 1086 -38.97 34.08 3.95
N ASP A 1087 -37.90 33.34 3.61
CA ASP A 1087 -37.19 32.52 4.61
C ASP A 1087 -35.66 32.60 4.47
N LYS A 1088 -34.96 32.87 5.58
CA LYS A 1088 -33.53 33.27 5.59
C LYS A 1088 -32.56 32.09 5.73
N VAL A 1089 -32.77 31.03 4.95
CA VAL A 1089 -32.03 29.76 5.08
C VAL A 1089 -30.74 29.72 4.24
N PHE A 1090 -30.66 30.53 3.17
CA PHE A 1090 -29.45 30.71 2.37
C PHE A 1090 -29.05 32.20 2.36
N PRO A 1091 -27.81 32.57 2.73
CA PRO A 1091 -27.29 33.92 2.47
C PRO A 1091 -27.02 34.08 0.97
N ASN A 1092 -27.47 35.19 0.39
CA ASN A 1092 -27.09 35.56 -0.98
C ASN A 1092 -25.60 35.95 -1.00
N GLY A 1093 -24.84 35.40 -1.93
CA GLY A 1093 -23.41 35.67 -2.07
C GLY A 1093 -23.12 37.02 -2.72
N ASN A 1094 -23.34 38.13 -1.99
CA ASN A 1094 -22.70 39.45 -2.13
C ASN A 1094 -23.41 40.47 -1.21
N GLU A 1095 -22.83 40.79 -0.06
CA GLU A 1095 -22.87 42.11 0.62
C GLU A 1095 -22.00 42.07 1.90
N ASP A 1096 -21.70 43.24 2.47
CA ASP A 1096 -20.61 43.44 3.43
C ASP A 1096 -20.82 42.83 4.84
N GLY A 1097 -19.70 42.71 5.58
CA GLY A 1097 -19.60 41.97 6.84
C GLY A 1097 -20.49 42.48 7.99
N PRO A 1098 -20.84 41.60 8.95
CA PRO A 1098 -21.83 41.89 9.99
C PRO A 1098 -21.32 42.92 11.02
N SER A 1099 -22.09 44.00 11.19
CA SER A 1099 -21.88 44.95 12.29
C SER A 1099 -22.34 44.37 13.64
N ALA A 1100 -21.74 44.86 14.74
CA ALA A 1100 -21.75 44.23 16.07
C ALA A 1100 -23.09 44.29 16.85
N ALA A 1101 -24.24 44.40 16.18
CA ALA A 1101 -25.54 44.66 16.81
C ALA A 1101 -26.40 43.43 17.15
N ASN A 1102 -26.11 42.25 16.57
CA ASN A 1102 -27.02 41.08 16.65
C ASN A 1102 -26.68 40.06 17.77
N THR A 1103 -25.54 40.19 18.45
CA THR A 1103 -25.05 39.21 19.44
C THR A 1103 -25.91 39.09 20.71
N ALA A 1104 -26.80 40.06 20.96
CA ALA A 1104 -27.52 40.21 22.24
C ALA A 1104 -28.87 39.47 22.36
N LYS A 1105 -29.30 38.65 21.38
CA LYS A 1105 -30.64 38.03 21.36
C LYS A 1105 -30.69 36.48 21.38
N MET A 1106 -29.55 35.80 21.57
CA MET A 1106 -29.52 34.33 21.66
C MET A 1106 -29.77 33.74 23.06
N SER A 1107 -30.08 34.55 24.07
CA SER A 1107 -30.32 34.12 25.46
C SER A 1107 -31.76 33.72 25.80
N GLN A 1108 -32.74 33.91 24.89
CA GLN A 1108 -34.14 33.55 25.12
C GLN A 1108 -34.84 33.02 23.86
N ARG A 1109 -34.80 31.69 23.62
CA ARG A 1109 -35.77 31.01 22.74
C ARG A 1109 -36.92 30.47 23.59
N LYS A 1110 -38.13 31.02 23.39
CA LYS A 1110 -39.37 30.50 23.97
C LYS A 1110 -39.60 29.05 23.50
N ARG A 1111 -40.27 28.24 24.34
CA ARG A 1111 -40.95 27.02 23.88
C ARG A 1111 -41.90 27.37 22.73
N ILE A 1112 -41.77 26.67 21.60
CA ILE A 1112 -42.78 26.67 20.54
C ILE A 1112 -43.80 25.57 20.87
N SER A 1113 -45.08 25.82 20.62
CA SER A 1113 -46.18 24.92 20.96
C SER A 1113 -46.17 23.65 20.12
N THR A 1114 -46.22 22.49 20.76
CA THR A 1114 -46.48 21.18 20.13
C THR A 1114 -47.98 21.04 19.84
N SER A 1115 -48.44 21.55 18.71
CA SER A 1115 -49.88 21.56 18.39
C SER A 1115 -50.19 21.67 16.88
N ALA A 1116 -49.76 20.68 16.07
CA ALA A 1116 -50.33 20.33 14.75
C ALA A 1116 -49.62 19.11 14.11
N LEU A 1117 -49.91 17.90 14.58
CA LEU A 1117 -49.64 16.65 13.84
C LEU A 1117 -50.94 15.82 13.82
N PRO A 1118 -51.44 15.38 12.66
CA PRO A 1118 -52.55 14.43 12.61
C PRO A 1118 -52.07 13.02 12.98
N ASP A 1119 -52.69 12.40 13.98
CA ASP A 1119 -52.50 10.97 14.28
C ASP A 1119 -53.15 10.11 13.19
N GLN A 1120 -52.36 9.67 12.20
CA GLN A 1120 -52.56 8.43 11.43
C GLN A 1120 -51.40 8.17 10.44
N PHE A 1121 -51.18 6.89 10.14
CA PHE A 1121 -50.20 6.27 9.22
C PHE A 1121 -48.91 5.69 9.83
N SER A 1122 -49.06 4.50 10.42
CA SER A 1122 -47.99 3.50 10.55
C SER A 1122 -48.06 2.52 9.36
N PRO A 1123 -47.07 2.47 8.45
CA PRO A 1123 -46.97 1.43 7.43
C PRO A 1123 -46.20 0.23 7.98
N SER A 1124 -46.86 -0.92 8.13
CA SER A 1124 -46.18 -2.18 8.42
C SER A 1124 -45.61 -2.80 7.14
N PHE A 1125 -44.28 -2.76 6.98
CA PHE A 1125 -43.57 -3.52 5.94
C PHE A 1125 -42.44 -4.35 6.55
N ALA A 1126 -42.83 -5.40 7.27
CA ALA A 1126 -42.04 -6.61 7.38
C ALA A 1126 -42.49 -7.58 6.28
N ASN A 1127 -41.57 -8.44 5.83
CA ASN A 1127 -41.75 -9.51 4.83
C ASN A 1127 -41.91 -9.05 3.37
N PHE A 1128 -40.85 -9.26 2.58
CA PHE A 1128 -40.98 -9.76 1.20
C PHE A 1128 -40.53 -11.25 1.22
N PRO A 1129 -41.37 -12.21 0.83
CA PRO A 1129 -41.02 -13.63 0.84
C PRO A 1129 -40.62 -14.15 -0.56
N VAL A 1130 -39.61 -15.01 -0.60
CA VAL A 1130 -39.44 -16.07 -1.61
C VAL A 1130 -39.29 -17.38 -0.83
N ALA A 1131 -39.93 -18.45 -1.29
CA ALA A 1131 -40.30 -19.58 -0.44
C ALA A 1131 -39.41 -20.82 -0.61
N ALA A 1132 -39.23 -21.56 0.49
CA ALA A 1132 -38.88 -22.98 0.48
C ALA A 1132 -40.17 -23.84 0.42
N ALA A 1133 -40.08 -25.07 -0.10
CA ALA A 1133 -41.23 -25.97 -0.26
C ALA A 1133 -40.99 -27.38 0.29
N TYR A 1134 -42.06 -28.02 0.78
CA TYR A 1134 -42.10 -29.32 1.46
C TYR A 1134 -41.42 -29.37 2.85
N GLY A 1135 -42.05 -29.89 3.91
CA GLY A 1135 -43.48 -30.22 4.05
C GLY A 1135 -43.79 -31.21 5.18
N ALA A 1136 -44.54 -30.77 6.20
CA ALA A 1136 -45.22 -31.62 7.17
C ALA A 1136 -46.42 -30.85 7.77
N GLY A 1137 -47.42 -31.54 8.32
CA GLY A 1137 -48.60 -30.89 8.91
C GLY A 1137 -49.25 -31.70 10.04
N LEU A 1138 -50.27 -31.09 10.65
CA LEU A 1138 -51.12 -31.60 11.76
C LEU A 1138 -50.42 -31.66 13.14
N GLY A 1139 -51.17 -31.50 14.23
CA GLY A 1139 -50.64 -31.73 15.59
C GLY A 1139 -51.57 -31.39 16.76
N SER A 1140 -51.49 -30.15 17.27
CA SER A 1140 -52.37 -29.51 18.26
C SER A 1140 -52.42 -30.03 19.73
N VAL A 1141 -52.78 -29.10 20.64
CA VAL A 1141 -53.25 -29.22 22.06
C VAL A 1141 -52.27 -29.68 23.19
N PRO A 1142 -52.48 -29.29 24.49
CA PRO A 1142 -51.39 -28.80 25.35
C PRO A 1142 -51.41 -29.22 26.86
N GLY A 1143 -50.53 -28.61 27.69
CA GLY A 1143 -50.53 -28.62 29.17
C GLY A 1143 -49.15 -28.96 29.77
N THR A 1144 -48.74 -28.56 30.99
CA THR A 1144 -49.36 -27.67 32.01
C THR A 1144 -48.30 -27.19 33.04
N ASP A 1145 -48.60 -26.05 33.69
CA ASP A 1145 -48.16 -25.61 35.04
C ASP A 1145 -46.71 -25.14 35.39
N MET A 1146 -46.69 -24.39 36.50
CA MET A 1146 -45.65 -23.56 37.15
C MET A 1146 -45.40 -24.12 38.59
N PRO A 1147 -44.61 -23.48 39.49
CA PRO A 1147 -43.27 -22.88 39.36
C PRO A 1147 -42.32 -23.35 40.51
N SER A 1148 -41.04 -22.98 40.49
CA SER A 1148 -40.19 -22.93 41.71
C SER A 1148 -38.99 -21.99 41.50
N GLY A 1149 -38.20 -21.69 42.54
CA GLY A 1149 -37.11 -20.71 42.43
C GLY A 1149 -35.95 -20.89 43.41
N TRP A 1150 -34.80 -20.35 42.99
CA TRP A 1150 -33.67 -19.82 43.78
C TRP A 1150 -33.23 -20.55 45.05
N ALA A 1151 -32.22 -21.43 44.94
CA ALA A 1151 -30.84 -21.16 45.40
C ALA A 1151 -29.95 -22.44 45.43
N GLU A 1152 -28.66 -22.25 45.11
CA GLU A 1152 -27.42 -22.96 45.54
C GLU A 1152 -27.48 -24.40 46.14
N SER A 1153 -26.54 -25.31 45.85
CA SER A 1153 -25.40 -25.33 44.91
C SER A 1153 -24.81 -26.75 44.77
N ILE A 1154 -24.23 -27.10 43.60
CA ILE A 1154 -23.16 -28.11 43.45
C ILE A 1154 -22.20 -27.63 42.36
N TRP A 1155 -20.89 -27.64 42.63
CA TRP A 1155 -19.81 -27.47 41.66
C TRP A 1155 -19.12 -28.82 41.38
N ALA A 1156 -19.13 -29.31 40.14
CA ALA A 1156 -18.05 -30.12 39.54
C ALA A 1156 -18.33 -30.51 38.06
N HIS A 1157 -17.31 -30.40 37.21
CA HIS A 1157 -17.08 -31.11 35.93
C HIS A 1157 -18.15 -31.06 34.81
N TRP A 1158 -18.02 -30.10 33.88
CA TRP A 1158 -17.48 -30.36 32.52
C TRP A 1158 -17.12 -29.02 31.80
N PRO A 1159 -16.08 -28.94 30.94
CA PRO A 1159 -15.74 -27.71 30.21
C PRO A 1159 -16.47 -27.55 28.86
N PHE A 1160 -16.59 -26.31 28.39
CA PHE A 1160 -17.24 -25.94 27.12
C PHE A 1160 -16.26 -25.88 25.94
N CYS A 1161 -16.52 -26.72 24.93
CA CYS A 1161 -16.08 -26.75 23.53
C CYS A 1161 -17.09 -27.68 22.80
N ASP A 1162 -17.30 -27.69 21.48
CA ASP A 1162 -17.18 -26.70 20.39
C ASP A 1162 -18.03 -27.27 19.23
N ASP A 1163 -18.68 -26.42 18.42
CA ASP A 1163 -19.54 -26.80 17.28
C ASP A 1163 -20.74 -27.75 17.63
N ASP A 1164 -21.67 -28.13 16.75
CA ASP A 1164 -21.87 -27.84 15.32
C ASP A 1164 -23.37 -27.63 14.97
N ASN A 1165 -23.61 -27.29 13.70
CA ASN A 1165 -24.87 -26.99 12.99
C ASN A 1165 -26.06 -27.95 13.19
N LEU A 1166 -27.27 -27.39 12.95
CA LEU A 1166 -28.43 -27.94 12.19
C LEU A 1166 -29.54 -26.86 12.24
N PHE A 1167 -30.31 -26.49 11.22
CA PHE A 1167 -30.86 -27.13 9.99
C PHE A 1167 -30.99 -26.02 8.88
N LEU A 1168 -30.87 -26.17 7.54
CA LEU A 1168 -31.27 -27.19 6.54
C LEU A 1168 -32.81 -27.40 6.47
N GLU A 1169 -33.53 -27.42 5.34
CA GLU A 1169 -33.23 -27.39 3.89
C GLU A 1169 -34.59 -27.23 3.14
N ASN A 1170 -34.63 -26.74 1.87
CA ASN A 1170 -35.44 -27.29 0.76
C ASN A 1170 -35.75 -26.34 -0.42
N GLN A 1171 -35.38 -26.80 -1.63
CA GLN A 1171 -36.14 -26.81 -2.90
C GLN A 1171 -36.64 -25.47 -3.50
N THR A 1172 -36.48 -25.21 -4.81
CA THR A 1172 -36.07 -26.07 -5.96
C THR A 1172 -34.99 -25.44 -6.82
#